data_AF-A0A6I1ZM25-F1
#
_entry.id   AF-A0A6I1ZM25-F1
#
_cell.length_a   1.000
_cell.length_b   1.000
_cell.length_c   1.000
_cell.angle_alpha   90.00
_cell.angle_beta   90.00
_cell.angle_gamma   90.00
#
_symmetry.space_group_name_H-M   'P 1'
#
loop_
_entity.id
_entity.type
_entity.pdbx_description
1 polymer ?
#
loop_
_entity_poly.entity_id
_entity_poly.type
_entity_poly.pdbx_seq_one_letter_code
_entity_poly.pdbx_strand_id
1 'polypeptide(L)'
;MDSDGTQDARGTHAHPVPRPAEPTDVPAVPRNGPAAPYNAGATPYEAPAVPPRPVRAPDMPPPAAQPGRAPQSPHPRSPVADWLDQPRPAVEPGIWRYGYRLPKAAHQGQRLAPVTIVGFAVPLVAGLFLWSLWRHGGLPYQWTVLKMLTPDDWWWPGTTSPKGYQGREVKTVADGVFFAILVYAMARLGSWPDVIRHFVTRRGQSARALIAALGALIALAFVFPSWFGLGWDALPVQDPLFSLIVLINGGDYGVFASKPLTDGMYALITLLVLWPFARIGGWWPLVKEALAARARAGTAEAVPPTVDRRPSQWPELREAGQHQAADMLTAEVDAGRMNDVDCARIGHMWTVARARARLSSFTDTVLREGAAAWTHPSGDRDLPGRAPRHDVLTKQVRLGQWVAGDRTPLAYGGAGAALAPDTLGTSLLAVGPSGSGKTRHLVRPVVESLGLQALAGQCAVVAVCAAGTPLGPDSAYDVVVRLGDPESVHDLDPYADSDDPDEAAAFLAEGLAGDLDTVSGQRAVTALAQLLGPYQAAYGRFPALPVLRELLEGDSSVLAALRDALAGDEHAVMRRELEARARQSDSAGDPGQVLADRLAVLDRPAFAGFFGGHGGSARPFSLRAVAHHPLRVRIDLPDRGHEEASRIVTRLLLAQFGAVASAGEPTHFTCLVVDDATGAVTAESVRRIQRLRSRNAGVVLALRTIGDVPEALHGPLYAAVGCHMAFSGVTTWDGGRFADAWGTQWVETRDVARHTVFADQPMTRAIHALRKLVTGKAVTTEAVTVRQVERERWSASELAHGVPAGHAVLSLTSVRGEHAPPLLVDLRG
;
A
#
# COMPACT_ATOMS: atom_id res chain seq x y z
N MET A 1 -52.37 9.52 35.23
CA MET A 1 -52.65 8.10 35.45
C MET A 1 -51.34 7.48 35.88
N ASP A 2 -51.14 7.51 37.20
CA ASP A 2 -50.59 6.48 38.11
C ASP A 2 -49.38 5.65 37.65
N SER A 3 -48.33 5.40 38.43
CA SER A 3 -47.80 5.89 39.71
C SER A 3 -46.51 5.11 39.98
N ASP A 4 -45.55 5.77 40.63
CA ASP A 4 -44.36 5.32 41.37
C ASP A 4 -44.04 3.83 41.61
N GLY A 5 -42.72 3.55 41.67
CA GLY A 5 -42.16 2.33 42.23
C GLY A 5 -40.62 2.28 42.28
N THR A 6 -39.99 3.20 43.00
CA THR A 6 -38.58 3.11 43.44
C THR A 6 -38.43 2.09 44.57
N GLN A 7 -37.41 1.21 44.53
CA GLN A 7 -36.81 0.64 45.74
C GLN A 7 -35.38 0.15 45.52
N ASP A 8 -34.49 0.68 46.36
CA ASP A 8 -33.08 0.36 46.54
C ASP A 8 -32.84 -1.00 47.24
N ALA A 9 -31.60 -1.49 47.08
CA ALA A 9 -30.68 -1.95 48.13
C ALA A 9 -30.14 -3.40 48.06
N ARG A 10 -28.79 -3.44 47.96
CA ARG A 10 -27.83 -4.29 48.70
C ARG A 10 -27.85 -5.81 48.53
N GLY A 11 -26.69 -6.31 48.06
CA GLY A 11 -25.89 -7.21 48.89
C GLY A 11 -25.58 -8.61 48.34
N THR A 12 -24.28 -8.92 48.38
CA THR A 12 -23.67 -10.19 48.81
C THR A 12 -23.47 -11.37 47.83
N HIS A 13 -22.17 -11.62 47.63
CA HIS A 13 -21.41 -12.89 47.65
C HIS A 13 -21.40 -13.84 46.45
N ALA A 14 -20.16 -14.09 46.03
CA ALA A 14 -19.68 -15.13 45.12
C ALA A 14 -19.71 -16.52 45.78
N HIS A 15 -19.85 -17.58 44.98
CA HIS A 15 -19.10 -18.83 45.18
C HIS A 15 -18.91 -19.63 43.87
N PRO A 16 -17.83 -20.44 43.78
CA PRO A 16 -17.28 -21.02 42.55
C PRO A 16 -17.59 -22.51 42.37
N VAL A 17 -17.34 -23.02 41.15
CA VAL A 17 -17.53 -24.43 40.75
C VAL A 17 -16.23 -25.24 40.94
N PRO A 18 -16.27 -26.55 41.30
CA PRO A 18 -15.16 -27.24 41.97
C PRO A 18 -14.25 -28.09 41.05
N ARG A 19 -13.00 -28.30 41.50
CA ARG A 19 -12.05 -29.33 41.02
C ARG A 19 -12.22 -30.64 41.81
N PRO A 20 -11.93 -31.82 41.21
CA PRO A 20 -11.75 -33.07 41.95
C PRO A 20 -10.29 -33.29 42.39
N ALA A 21 -10.16 -34.06 43.48
CA ALA A 21 -9.00 -34.25 44.34
C ALA A 21 -8.03 -35.38 43.93
N GLU A 22 -6.82 -35.30 44.48
CA GLU A 22 -5.75 -36.33 44.56
C GLU A 22 -6.10 -37.48 45.53
N PRO A 23 -5.23 -38.51 45.60
CA PRO A 23 -4.93 -39.16 46.87
C PRO A 23 -3.43 -39.09 47.26
N THR A 24 -3.27 -38.89 48.56
CA THR A 24 -2.10 -38.74 49.46
C THR A 24 -1.26 -40.01 49.65
N ASP A 25 0.05 -39.86 49.95
CA ASP A 25 0.63 -40.22 51.27
C ASP A 25 2.14 -39.88 51.40
N VAL A 26 2.52 -39.58 52.65
CA VAL A 26 3.69 -38.87 53.25
C VAL A 26 4.84 -39.87 53.61
N PRO A 27 6.05 -39.54 54.19
CA PRO A 27 6.59 -38.26 54.72
C PRO A 27 8.12 -37.92 54.58
N ALA A 28 8.40 -36.60 54.64
CA ALA A 28 9.41 -35.80 55.38
C ALA A 28 10.93 -36.16 55.60
N VAL A 29 11.82 -35.27 55.05
CA VAL A 29 12.92 -34.46 55.69
C VAL A 29 14.31 -35.13 55.97
N PRO A 30 15.52 -34.45 56.02
CA PRO A 30 16.00 -33.07 55.69
C PRO A 30 17.32 -32.91 54.83
N ARG A 31 17.55 -31.67 54.35
CA ARG A 31 18.80 -30.86 54.14
C ARG A 31 20.21 -31.50 54.03
N ASN A 32 20.94 -31.17 52.94
CA ASN A 32 22.23 -30.42 52.88
C ASN A 32 22.93 -30.61 51.50
N GLY A 33 23.51 -29.55 50.92
CA GLY A 33 24.21 -29.55 49.59
C GLY A 33 25.66 -30.09 49.66
N PRO A 34 26.61 -29.68 48.77
CA PRO A 34 26.56 -29.36 47.33
C PRO A 34 27.56 -30.22 46.48
N ALA A 35 27.50 -30.03 45.15
CA ALA A 35 28.55 -30.27 44.13
C ALA A 35 29.06 -31.70 43.79
N ALA A 36 29.26 -31.89 42.48
CA ALA A 36 29.87 -32.97 41.66
C ALA A 36 31.28 -33.43 42.12
N PRO A 37 32.10 -34.20 41.34
CA PRO A 37 31.89 -35.11 40.19
C PRO A 37 32.72 -36.43 40.27
N TYR A 38 32.31 -37.59 39.73
CA TYR A 38 33.33 -38.56 39.26
C TYR A 38 32.84 -39.66 38.30
N ASN A 39 33.76 -39.96 37.39
CA ASN A 39 33.86 -41.04 36.42
C ASN A 39 34.11 -42.42 37.05
N ALA A 40 33.88 -43.42 36.20
CA ALA A 40 34.63 -44.69 36.07
C ALA A 40 34.29 -45.87 37.00
N GLY A 41 34.01 -47.01 36.35
CA GLY A 41 34.72 -48.25 36.70
C GLY A 41 33.86 -49.47 37.06
N ALA A 42 33.54 -50.27 36.03
CA ALA A 42 33.80 -51.72 35.96
C ALA A 42 32.86 -52.77 36.63
N THR A 43 32.21 -53.53 35.72
CA THR A 43 32.12 -55.03 35.64
C THR A 43 31.05 -55.77 36.49
N PRO A 44 30.81 -57.09 36.28
CA PRO A 44 29.79 -57.59 35.34
C PRO A 44 28.87 -58.67 35.96
N TYR A 45 27.71 -58.97 35.37
CA TYR A 45 27.12 -60.32 35.50
C TYR A 45 26.24 -60.66 34.30
N GLU A 46 26.34 -61.91 33.90
CA GLU A 46 25.99 -62.52 32.61
C GLU A 46 24.70 -63.34 32.71
N ALA A 47 23.90 -63.35 31.63
CA ALA A 47 23.04 -64.43 31.08
C ALA A 47 21.66 -63.92 30.56
N PRO A 48 21.01 -64.60 29.58
CA PRO A 48 21.55 -65.28 28.40
C PRO A 48 20.89 -64.81 27.08
N ALA A 49 21.57 -65.12 25.97
CA ALA A 49 21.23 -64.73 24.61
C ALA A 49 20.01 -65.47 24.01
N VAL A 50 19.16 -64.72 23.31
CA VAL A 50 18.15 -65.23 22.36
C VAL A 50 18.48 -64.64 20.97
N PRO A 51 18.55 -65.45 19.90
CA PRO A 51 18.99 -64.97 18.58
C PRO A 51 17.94 -64.06 17.91
N PRO A 52 18.35 -63.02 17.15
CA PRO A 52 17.43 -62.14 16.45
C PRO A 52 16.82 -62.81 15.21
N ARG A 53 15.49 -62.69 15.10
CA ARG A 53 14.66 -63.18 13.99
C ARG A 53 14.93 -62.37 12.71
N PRO A 54 15.03 -62.99 11.52
CA PRO A 54 15.33 -62.30 10.26
C PRO A 54 14.22 -61.35 9.81
N VAL A 55 14.63 -60.18 9.33
CA VAL A 55 13.77 -59.05 8.91
C VAL A 55 13.52 -59.11 7.39
N ARG A 56 12.81 -60.14 6.89
CA ARG A 56 11.98 -60.08 5.67
C ARG A 56 11.37 -61.44 5.31
N ALA A 57 10.08 -61.46 5.01
CA ALA A 57 9.48 -62.48 4.16
C ALA A 57 9.56 -62.01 2.69
N PRO A 58 9.91 -62.88 1.73
CA PRO A 58 9.68 -62.63 0.32
C PRO A 58 8.18 -62.78 0.01
N ASP A 59 7.72 -62.10 -1.03
CA ASP A 59 6.34 -62.11 -1.57
C ASP A 59 5.35 -61.11 -0.95
N MET A 60 5.52 -59.83 -1.30
CA MET A 60 4.43 -58.86 -1.39
C MET A 60 4.63 -57.93 -2.60
N PRO A 61 3.59 -57.61 -3.39
CA PRO A 61 3.71 -56.70 -4.53
C PRO A 61 3.93 -55.24 -4.07
N PRO A 62 4.63 -54.41 -4.86
CA PRO A 62 4.99 -53.05 -4.46
C PRO A 62 3.73 -52.16 -4.36
N PRO A 63 3.54 -51.41 -3.25
CA PRO A 63 2.47 -50.43 -3.17
C PRO A 63 2.75 -49.25 -4.10
N ALA A 64 1.68 -48.79 -4.76
CA ALA A 64 1.66 -47.67 -5.69
C ALA A 64 2.30 -46.40 -5.11
N ALA A 65 2.99 -45.67 -5.98
CA ALA A 65 3.69 -44.42 -5.70
C ALA A 65 2.81 -43.43 -4.93
N GLN A 66 3.25 -43.08 -3.71
CA GLN A 66 2.71 -41.95 -2.97
C GLN A 66 3.14 -40.64 -3.64
N PRO A 67 2.26 -39.61 -3.71
CA PRO A 67 2.61 -38.32 -4.27
C PRO A 67 3.64 -37.61 -3.38
N GLY A 68 4.76 -37.19 -3.97
CA GLY A 68 5.60 -36.06 -3.58
C GLY A 68 5.85 -35.88 -2.08
N ARG A 69 6.90 -36.53 -1.57
CA ARG A 69 7.55 -36.15 -0.31
C ARG A 69 7.92 -34.67 -0.38
N ALA A 70 7.28 -33.84 0.44
CA ALA A 70 7.69 -32.46 0.66
C ALA A 70 9.18 -32.43 1.07
N PRO A 71 9.97 -31.45 0.60
CA PRO A 71 11.37 -31.36 0.96
C PRO A 71 11.53 -31.29 2.48
N GLN A 72 12.50 -32.05 2.99
CA GLN A 72 12.86 -32.11 4.40
C GLN A 72 13.04 -30.69 4.97
N SER A 73 12.40 -30.42 6.10
CA SER A 73 12.53 -29.15 6.82
C SER A 73 14.01 -28.88 7.13
N PRO A 74 14.60 -27.76 6.68
CA PRO A 74 15.95 -27.38 7.10
C PRO A 74 15.93 -26.99 8.58
N HIS A 75 17.11 -27.01 9.21
CA HIS A 75 17.40 -26.54 10.58
C HIS A 75 16.51 -25.37 11.04
N PRO A 76 16.18 -25.26 12.35
CA PRO A 76 15.39 -24.13 12.85
C PRO A 76 16.07 -22.83 12.44
N ARG A 77 15.48 -22.12 11.47
CA ARG A 77 16.02 -20.88 10.92
C ARG A 77 15.89 -19.79 11.97
N SER A 78 16.79 -18.80 11.90
CA SER A 78 16.63 -17.63 12.76
C SER A 78 15.32 -16.92 12.40
N PRO A 79 14.53 -16.46 13.38
CA PRO A 79 13.29 -15.72 13.13
C PRO A 79 13.49 -14.48 12.23
N VAL A 80 14.68 -13.89 12.29
CA VAL A 80 15.06 -12.72 11.49
C VAL A 80 15.33 -13.11 10.04
N ALA A 81 15.93 -14.26 9.77
CA ALA A 81 16.07 -14.77 8.41
C ALA A 81 14.71 -15.01 7.75
N ASP A 82 13.77 -15.64 8.47
CA ASP A 82 12.40 -15.85 7.97
C ASP A 82 11.65 -14.51 7.77
N TRP A 83 11.87 -13.52 8.65
CA TRP A 83 11.34 -12.17 8.47
C TRP A 83 11.93 -11.45 7.25
N LEU A 84 13.24 -11.56 6.99
CA LEU A 84 13.88 -10.98 5.80
C LEU A 84 13.35 -11.62 4.52
N ASP A 85 13.21 -12.95 4.51
CA ASP A 85 12.81 -13.71 3.32
C ASP A 85 11.32 -13.61 2.99
N GLN A 86 10.50 -13.11 3.93
CA GLN A 86 9.08 -12.92 3.70
C GLN A 86 8.82 -11.94 2.53
N PRO A 87 7.97 -12.29 1.55
CA PRO A 87 7.69 -11.44 0.41
C PRO A 87 6.98 -10.14 0.82
N ARG A 88 7.40 -9.04 0.21
CA ARG A 88 6.86 -7.68 0.40
C ARG A 88 6.56 -7.04 -0.96
N PRO A 89 5.44 -7.41 -1.60
CA PRO A 89 5.10 -6.86 -2.91
C PRO A 89 4.87 -5.35 -2.84
N ALA A 90 5.25 -4.63 -3.89
CA ALA A 90 4.87 -3.24 -4.06
C ALA A 90 3.36 -3.18 -4.31
N VAL A 91 2.65 -2.51 -3.40
CA VAL A 91 1.19 -2.36 -3.39
C VAL A 91 0.83 -0.92 -3.07
N GLU A 92 -0.43 -0.60 -3.33
CA GLU A 92 -1.04 0.69 -3.05
C GLU A 92 -0.82 1.14 -1.59
N PRO A 93 -0.79 2.46 -1.32
CA PRO A 93 -0.59 3.00 0.01
C PRO A 93 -1.64 2.49 0.98
N GLY A 94 -1.29 2.36 2.26
CA GLY A 94 -2.21 1.88 3.29
C GLY A 94 -2.29 0.36 3.44
N ILE A 95 -1.78 -0.43 2.49
CA ILE A 95 -1.74 -1.90 2.60
C ILE A 95 -0.46 -2.34 3.32
N TRP A 96 -0.63 -3.14 4.37
CA TRP A 96 0.45 -3.82 5.07
C TRP A 96 1.15 -4.83 4.16
N ARG A 97 2.43 -4.60 3.84
CA ARG A 97 3.17 -5.37 2.82
C ARG A 97 3.69 -6.71 3.30
N TYR A 98 4.08 -6.79 4.57
CA TYR A 98 4.71 -7.99 5.12
C TYR A 98 3.75 -9.19 5.06
N GLY A 99 4.07 -10.14 4.16
CA GLY A 99 3.27 -11.34 3.94
C GLY A 99 1.97 -11.11 3.17
N TYR A 100 1.78 -9.94 2.55
CA TYR A 100 0.57 -9.64 1.79
C TYR A 100 0.45 -10.53 0.55
N ARG A 101 -0.75 -11.06 0.35
CA ARG A 101 -1.12 -11.83 -0.85
C ARG A 101 -2.43 -11.29 -1.37
N LEU A 102 -2.44 -10.89 -2.64
CA LEU A 102 -3.65 -10.40 -3.29
C LEU A 102 -4.75 -11.47 -3.21
N PRO A 103 -5.98 -11.14 -2.75
CA PRO A 103 -7.05 -12.10 -2.65
C PRO A 103 -7.36 -12.75 -4.01
N LYS A 104 -7.47 -14.09 -4.04
CA LYS A 104 -7.73 -14.88 -5.27
C LYS A 104 -9.01 -14.43 -6.01
N ALA A 105 -9.98 -13.82 -5.30
CA ALA A 105 -11.21 -13.29 -5.87
C ALA A 105 -10.98 -12.14 -6.87
N ALA A 106 -9.92 -11.33 -6.72
CA ALA A 106 -9.55 -10.30 -7.69
C ALA A 106 -9.17 -10.90 -9.06
N HIS A 107 -8.74 -12.16 -9.11
CA HIS A 107 -8.50 -12.88 -10.37
C HIS A 107 -9.79 -13.44 -11.01
N GLN A 108 -10.90 -13.54 -10.26
CA GLN A 108 -12.14 -14.16 -10.73
C GLN A 108 -13.03 -13.22 -11.57
N GLY A 109 -12.82 -11.89 -11.50
CA GLY A 109 -13.50 -10.90 -12.34
C GLY A 109 -13.21 -11.00 -13.84
N GLN A 110 -12.38 -11.97 -14.25
CA GLN A 110 -12.05 -12.26 -15.65
C GLN A 110 -12.74 -13.51 -16.21
N ARG A 111 -13.74 -14.07 -15.52
CA ARG A 111 -14.59 -15.11 -16.13
C ARG A 111 -15.52 -14.43 -17.15
N LEU A 112 -15.43 -14.88 -18.41
CA LEU A 112 -16.30 -14.45 -19.49
C LEU A 112 -17.76 -14.45 -19.03
N ALA A 113 -18.46 -13.34 -19.25
CA ALA A 113 -19.91 -13.33 -19.09
C ALA A 113 -20.50 -14.44 -19.98
N PRO A 114 -21.48 -15.24 -19.51
CA PRO A 114 -22.05 -16.34 -20.30
C PRO A 114 -22.59 -15.89 -21.67
N VAL A 115 -22.89 -14.59 -21.82
CA VAL A 115 -23.31 -13.94 -23.05
C VAL A 115 -22.28 -14.06 -24.19
N THR A 116 -20.96 -14.02 -23.90
CA THR A 116 -19.91 -14.10 -24.93
C THR A 116 -19.74 -15.51 -25.50
N ILE A 117 -20.07 -16.55 -24.72
CA ILE A 117 -20.04 -17.95 -25.15
C ILE A 117 -21.25 -18.25 -26.06
N VAL A 118 -22.42 -17.69 -25.73
CA VAL A 118 -23.62 -17.78 -26.58
C VAL A 118 -23.39 -17.08 -27.92
N GLY A 119 -22.68 -15.95 -27.94
CA GLY A 119 -22.28 -15.25 -29.17
C GLY A 119 -21.32 -16.02 -30.11
N PHE A 120 -20.65 -17.06 -29.61
CA PHE A 120 -19.82 -17.97 -30.42
C PHE A 120 -20.59 -19.19 -30.91
N ALA A 121 -21.38 -19.82 -30.03
CA ALA A 121 -22.06 -21.07 -30.33
C ALA A 121 -23.24 -20.90 -31.31
N VAL A 122 -23.99 -19.80 -31.22
CA VAL A 122 -25.18 -19.59 -32.05
C VAL A 122 -24.84 -19.43 -33.54
N PRO A 123 -23.88 -18.57 -33.95
CA PRO A 123 -23.47 -18.48 -35.36
C PRO A 123 -22.83 -19.76 -35.90
N LEU A 124 -22.13 -20.53 -35.05
CA LEU A 124 -21.54 -21.81 -35.42
C LEU A 124 -22.61 -22.85 -35.78
N VAL A 125 -23.61 -23.02 -34.92
CA VAL A 125 -24.72 -23.97 -35.17
C VAL A 125 -25.58 -23.52 -36.34
N ALA A 126 -25.89 -22.21 -36.43
CA ALA A 126 -26.63 -21.66 -37.56
C ALA A 126 -25.88 -21.84 -38.89
N GLY A 127 -24.57 -21.62 -38.90
CA GLY A 127 -23.72 -21.84 -40.06
C GLY A 127 -23.67 -23.31 -40.49
N LEU A 128 -23.44 -24.24 -39.56
CA LEU A 128 -23.45 -25.68 -39.83
C LEU A 128 -24.80 -26.15 -40.38
N PHE A 129 -25.91 -25.62 -39.85
CA PHE A 129 -27.25 -25.91 -40.36
C PHE A 129 -27.45 -25.39 -41.79
N LEU A 130 -27.04 -24.16 -42.08
CA LEU A 130 -27.11 -23.58 -43.43
C LEU A 130 -26.24 -24.35 -44.43
N TRP A 131 -25.05 -24.77 -44.02
CA TRP A 131 -24.15 -25.60 -44.81
C TRP A 131 -24.76 -26.98 -45.11
N SER A 132 -25.37 -27.61 -44.11
CA SER A 132 -26.07 -28.88 -44.27
C SER A 132 -27.25 -28.77 -45.25
N LEU A 133 -28.02 -27.68 -45.18
CA LEU A 133 -29.13 -27.43 -46.11
C LEU A 133 -28.64 -27.20 -47.54
N TRP A 134 -27.53 -26.47 -47.73
CA TRP A 134 -26.92 -26.26 -49.03
C TRP A 134 -26.43 -27.57 -49.66
N ARG A 135 -25.74 -28.41 -48.88
CA ARG A 135 -25.19 -29.70 -49.34
C ARG A 135 -26.27 -30.70 -49.74
N HIS A 136 -27.44 -30.64 -49.11
CA HIS A 136 -28.57 -31.54 -49.39
C HIS A 136 -29.60 -30.97 -50.36
N GLY A 137 -29.35 -29.78 -50.94
CA GLY A 137 -30.26 -29.15 -51.90
C GLY A 137 -31.56 -28.61 -51.28
N GLY A 138 -31.58 -28.40 -49.96
CA GLY A 138 -32.75 -27.96 -49.21
C GLY A 138 -32.97 -26.44 -49.21
N LEU A 139 -32.07 -25.65 -49.81
CA LEU A 139 -32.23 -24.20 -49.89
C LEU A 139 -33.11 -23.83 -51.09
N PRO A 140 -34.20 -23.07 -50.88
CA PRO A 140 -35.05 -22.61 -51.98
C PRO A 140 -34.23 -21.70 -52.90
N TYR A 141 -34.43 -21.82 -54.22
CA TYR A 141 -33.77 -21.03 -55.27
C TYR A 141 -32.28 -21.32 -55.54
N GLN A 142 -31.66 -22.32 -54.90
CA GLN A 142 -30.29 -22.75 -55.23
C GLN A 142 -30.14 -23.07 -56.73
N TRP A 143 -31.14 -23.71 -57.32
CA TRP A 143 -31.22 -24.00 -58.76
C TRP A 143 -31.28 -22.72 -59.62
N THR A 144 -32.00 -21.69 -59.17
CA THR A 144 -32.16 -20.41 -59.89
C THR A 144 -30.84 -19.66 -59.99
N VAL A 145 -30.05 -19.64 -58.91
CA VAL A 145 -28.74 -18.97 -58.89
C VAL A 145 -27.75 -19.68 -59.81
N LEU A 146 -27.69 -21.01 -59.77
CA LEU A 146 -26.84 -21.82 -60.66
C LEU A 146 -27.23 -21.65 -62.14
N LYS A 147 -28.53 -21.60 -62.43
CA LYS A 147 -29.08 -21.39 -63.79
C LYS A 147 -28.77 -20.00 -64.34
N MET A 148 -28.76 -18.96 -63.49
CA MET A 148 -28.46 -17.60 -63.93
C MET A 148 -27.00 -17.42 -64.38
N LEU A 149 -26.09 -18.25 -63.86
CA LEU A 149 -24.65 -18.16 -64.12
C LEU A 149 -24.14 -19.18 -65.14
N THR A 150 -24.93 -20.19 -65.52
CA THR A 150 -24.49 -21.28 -66.42
C THR A 150 -25.54 -21.70 -67.45
N PRO A 151 -25.12 -22.22 -68.64
CA PRO A 151 -26.04 -22.68 -69.68
C PRO A 151 -26.96 -23.83 -69.23
N ASP A 152 -28.21 -23.81 -69.71
CA ASP A 152 -29.26 -24.79 -69.36
C ASP A 152 -28.90 -26.25 -69.73
N ASP A 153 -28.05 -26.43 -70.75
CA ASP A 153 -27.67 -27.74 -71.28
C ASP A 153 -26.78 -28.56 -70.32
N TRP A 154 -26.22 -27.93 -69.28
CA TRP A 154 -25.32 -28.58 -68.32
C TRP A 154 -26.05 -29.33 -67.21
N TRP A 155 -27.37 -29.16 -67.10
CA TRP A 155 -28.19 -29.66 -65.99
C TRP A 155 -29.36 -30.54 -66.45
N TRP A 156 -29.81 -31.45 -65.61
CA TRP A 156 -31.08 -32.15 -65.82
C TRP A 156 -32.27 -31.22 -65.46
N PRO A 157 -33.33 -31.14 -66.30
CA PRO A 157 -34.44 -30.21 -66.07
C PRO A 157 -35.04 -30.34 -64.67
N GLY A 158 -35.16 -29.22 -63.95
CA GLY A 158 -35.75 -29.18 -62.61
C GLY A 158 -34.89 -29.75 -61.47
N THR A 159 -33.61 -30.06 -61.71
CA THR A 159 -32.70 -30.57 -60.67
C THR A 159 -31.34 -29.86 -60.69
N THR A 160 -30.59 -29.96 -59.58
CA THR A 160 -29.17 -29.53 -59.48
C THR A 160 -28.20 -30.69 -59.79
N SER A 161 -28.67 -31.68 -60.55
CA SER A 161 -27.89 -32.83 -60.97
C SER A 161 -27.20 -32.55 -62.31
N PRO A 162 -25.86 -32.62 -62.38
CA PRO A 162 -25.12 -32.30 -63.60
C PRO A 162 -25.28 -33.39 -64.67
N LYS A 163 -25.42 -32.98 -65.95
CA LYS A 163 -25.47 -33.88 -67.11
C LYS A 163 -24.07 -34.28 -67.61
N GLY A 164 -23.09 -33.38 -67.49
CA GLY A 164 -21.72 -33.55 -67.98
C GLY A 164 -20.66 -33.06 -66.98
N TYR A 165 -19.38 -33.07 -67.39
CA TYR A 165 -18.28 -32.64 -66.52
C TYR A 165 -18.40 -31.16 -66.16
N GLN A 166 -18.85 -30.30 -67.09
CA GLN A 166 -18.99 -28.86 -66.87
C GLN A 166 -19.93 -28.54 -65.69
N GLY A 167 -21.07 -29.23 -65.61
CA GLY A 167 -22.02 -29.06 -64.50
C GLY A 167 -21.48 -29.56 -63.15
N ARG A 168 -20.64 -30.60 -63.15
CA ARG A 168 -20.04 -31.15 -61.93
C ARG A 168 -18.97 -30.20 -61.37
N GLU A 169 -18.12 -29.67 -62.23
CA GLU A 169 -17.07 -28.72 -61.83
C GLU A 169 -17.67 -27.40 -61.34
N VAL A 170 -18.69 -26.86 -62.03
CA VAL A 170 -19.40 -25.64 -61.60
C VAL A 170 -20.07 -25.81 -60.24
N LYS A 171 -20.71 -26.97 -60.01
CA LYS A 171 -21.33 -27.25 -58.71
C LYS A 171 -20.30 -27.22 -57.58
N THR A 172 -19.14 -27.83 -57.82
CA THR A 172 -18.02 -27.84 -56.87
C THR A 172 -17.48 -26.43 -56.60
N VAL A 173 -17.36 -25.58 -57.64
CA VAL A 173 -16.99 -24.16 -57.49
C VAL A 173 -18.03 -23.39 -56.66
N ALA A 174 -19.32 -23.59 -56.94
CA ALA A 174 -20.41 -22.92 -56.22
C ALA A 174 -20.46 -23.32 -54.74
N ASP A 175 -20.22 -24.60 -54.43
CA ASP A 175 -20.13 -25.11 -53.05
C ASP A 175 -18.97 -24.43 -52.30
N GLY A 176 -17.81 -24.25 -52.94
CA GLY A 176 -16.67 -23.54 -52.36
C GLY A 176 -16.92 -22.06 -52.10
N VAL A 177 -17.55 -21.36 -53.06
CA VAL A 177 -17.88 -19.93 -52.92
C VAL A 177 -18.90 -19.72 -51.79
N PHE A 178 -19.94 -20.54 -51.73
CA PHE A 178 -20.94 -20.45 -50.66
C PHE A 178 -20.33 -20.74 -49.29
N PHE A 179 -19.46 -21.75 -49.19
CA PHE A 179 -18.73 -22.06 -47.96
C PHE A 179 -17.85 -20.88 -47.51
N ALA A 180 -17.12 -20.24 -48.42
CA ALA A 180 -16.29 -19.07 -48.11
C ALA A 180 -17.12 -17.87 -47.59
N ILE A 181 -18.28 -17.60 -48.21
CA ILE A 181 -19.21 -16.54 -47.77
C ILE A 181 -19.75 -16.86 -46.37
N LEU A 182 -20.11 -18.12 -46.12
CA LEU A 182 -20.63 -18.57 -44.83
C LEU A 182 -19.59 -18.42 -43.70
N VAL A 183 -18.36 -18.87 -43.93
CA VAL A 183 -17.25 -18.73 -42.97
C VAL A 183 -16.96 -17.25 -42.71
N TYR A 184 -16.98 -16.41 -43.74
CA TYR A 184 -16.82 -14.96 -43.60
C TYR A 184 -17.95 -14.31 -42.77
N ALA A 185 -19.20 -14.69 -43.03
CA ALA A 185 -20.36 -14.21 -42.29
C ALA A 185 -20.30 -14.62 -40.81
N MET A 186 -19.93 -15.88 -40.52
CA MET A 186 -19.76 -16.38 -39.16
C MET A 186 -18.64 -15.65 -38.40
N ALA A 187 -17.50 -15.39 -39.06
CA ALA A 187 -16.38 -14.69 -38.46
C ALA A 187 -16.68 -13.21 -38.18
N ARG A 188 -17.52 -12.56 -38.99
CA ARG A 188 -17.87 -11.14 -38.87
C ARG A 188 -19.07 -10.86 -37.96
N LEU A 189 -20.09 -11.73 -37.99
CA LEU A 189 -21.29 -11.60 -37.15
C LEU A 189 -21.14 -12.24 -35.77
N GLY A 190 -20.22 -13.21 -35.62
CA GLY A 190 -19.90 -13.83 -34.34
C GLY A 190 -18.82 -13.08 -33.57
N SER A 191 -18.78 -13.23 -32.25
CA SER A 191 -17.75 -12.67 -31.37
C SER A 191 -16.39 -13.40 -31.46
N TRP A 192 -16.08 -14.02 -32.59
CA TRP A 192 -14.89 -14.87 -32.79
C TRP A 192 -13.57 -14.11 -32.57
N PRO A 193 -13.40 -12.86 -33.04
CA PRO A 193 -12.18 -12.08 -32.74
C PRO A 193 -11.96 -11.83 -31.24
N ASP A 194 -13.03 -11.60 -30.48
CA ASP A 194 -12.95 -11.33 -29.04
C ASP A 194 -12.64 -12.60 -28.23
N VAL A 195 -13.19 -13.74 -28.65
CA VAL A 195 -12.89 -15.06 -28.08
C VAL A 195 -11.44 -15.45 -28.35
N ILE A 196 -10.95 -15.28 -29.59
CA ILE A 196 -9.56 -15.56 -29.95
C ILE A 196 -8.61 -14.64 -29.16
N ARG A 197 -8.97 -13.37 -28.99
CA ARG A 197 -8.18 -12.42 -28.19
C ARG A 197 -8.11 -12.84 -26.71
N HIS A 198 -9.21 -13.33 -26.15
CA HIS A 198 -9.27 -13.76 -24.76
C HIS A 198 -8.50 -15.08 -24.51
N PHE A 199 -8.71 -16.10 -25.34
CA PHE A 199 -8.14 -17.43 -25.13
C PHE A 199 -6.69 -17.57 -25.60
N VAL A 200 -6.35 -16.97 -26.76
CA VAL A 200 -5.04 -17.15 -27.38
C VAL A 200 -4.08 -16.02 -27.01
N THR A 201 -4.48 -14.75 -27.15
CA THR A 201 -3.54 -13.63 -26.94
C THR A 201 -3.28 -13.20 -25.50
N ARG A 202 -3.85 -13.86 -24.48
CA ARG A 202 -3.56 -13.57 -23.05
C ARG A 202 -2.58 -14.53 -22.39
N ARG A 203 -2.29 -15.70 -22.97
CA ARG A 203 -1.35 -16.69 -22.39
C ARG A 203 0.11 -16.37 -22.73
N GLY A 204 1.09 -16.99 -22.07
CA GLY A 204 2.51 -16.80 -22.41
C GLY A 204 2.84 -17.22 -23.86
N GLN A 205 3.87 -16.64 -24.46
CA GLN A 205 4.22 -16.76 -25.89
C GLN A 205 4.31 -18.22 -26.39
N SER A 206 4.87 -19.13 -25.59
CA SER A 206 4.96 -20.56 -25.90
C SER A 206 3.58 -21.25 -25.94
N ALA A 207 2.69 -20.91 -25.00
CA ALA A 207 1.33 -21.44 -24.98
C ALA A 207 0.48 -20.88 -26.14
N ARG A 208 0.69 -19.61 -26.54
CA ARG A 208 0.02 -19.04 -27.72
C ARG A 208 0.41 -19.78 -28.99
N ALA A 209 1.71 -20.02 -29.17
CA ALA A 209 2.24 -20.73 -30.32
C ALA A 209 1.71 -22.16 -30.40
N LEU A 210 1.63 -22.87 -29.27
CA LEU A 210 1.14 -24.25 -29.19
C LEU A 210 -0.37 -24.36 -29.50
N ILE A 211 -1.19 -23.47 -28.94
CA ILE A 211 -2.64 -23.46 -29.20
C ILE A 211 -2.92 -23.10 -30.67
N ALA A 212 -2.19 -22.13 -31.22
CA ALA A 212 -2.29 -21.80 -32.64
C ALA A 212 -1.84 -22.95 -33.53
N ALA A 213 -0.81 -23.72 -33.12
CA ALA A 213 -0.32 -24.88 -33.87
C ALA A 213 -1.33 -26.03 -33.85
N LEU A 214 -1.98 -26.27 -32.69
CA LEU A 214 -3.06 -27.24 -32.57
C LEU A 214 -4.27 -26.83 -33.43
N GLY A 215 -4.64 -25.56 -33.42
CA GLY A 215 -5.72 -25.03 -34.27
C GLY A 215 -5.41 -25.14 -35.77
N ALA A 216 -4.17 -24.86 -36.17
CA ALA A 216 -3.70 -25.05 -37.53
C ALA A 216 -3.73 -26.53 -37.97
N LEU A 217 -3.33 -27.44 -37.08
CA LEU A 217 -3.37 -28.88 -37.35
C LEU A 217 -4.80 -29.38 -37.53
N ILE A 218 -5.73 -28.92 -36.71
CA ILE A 218 -7.16 -29.24 -36.87
C ILE A 218 -7.68 -28.69 -38.21
N ALA A 219 -7.35 -27.44 -38.56
CA ALA A 219 -7.76 -26.85 -39.83
C ALA A 219 -7.21 -27.64 -41.03
N LEU A 220 -5.93 -28.04 -40.99
CA LEU A 220 -5.32 -28.88 -42.03
C LEU A 220 -5.95 -30.28 -42.09
N ALA A 221 -6.37 -30.86 -40.97
CA ALA A 221 -7.06 -32.14 -40.95
C ALA A 221 -8.44 -32.08 -41.64
N PHE A 222 -9.14 -30.94 -41.59
CA PHE A 222 -10.40 -30.75 -42.30
C PHE A 222 -10.22 -30.38 -43.78
N VAL A 223 -9.09 -29.77 -44.17
CA VAL A 223 -8.79 -29.42 -45.58
C VAL A 223 -8.18 -30.60 -46.33
N PHE A 224 -7.28 -31.37 -45.69
CA PHE A 224 -6.60 -32.52 -46.26
C PHE A 224 -6.82 -33.79 -45.40
N PRO A 225 -8.06 -34.29 -45.29
CA PRO A 225 -8.36 -35.46 -44.44
C PRO A 225 -7.59 -36.71 -44.88
N SER A 226 -7.26 -36.84 -46.17
CA SER A 226 -6.46 -37.92 -46.74
C SER A 226 -5.03 -37.98 -46.20
N TRP A 227 -4.42 -36.83 -45.88
CA TRP A 227 -3.06 -36.78 -45.31
C TRP A 227 -3.01 -37.33 -43.88
N PHE A 228 -4.16 -37.35 -43.20
CA PHE A 228 -4.29 -37.82 -41.82
C PHE A 228 -5.07 -39.15 -41.73
N GLY A 229 -5.44 -39.76 -42.86
CA GLY A 229 -6.20 -41.02 -42.89
C GLY A 229 -7.64 -40.92 -42.36
N LEU A 230 -8.24 -39.72 -42.40
CA LEU A 230 -9.59 -39.47 -41.89
C LEU A 230 -10.64 -39.74 -42.98
N GLY A 231 -11.68 -40.51 -42.65
CA GLY A 231 -12.74 -40.93 -43.59
C GLY A 231 -13.91 -39.95 -43.74
N TRP A 232 -13.70 -38.66 -43.48
CA TRP A 232 -14.72 -37.62 -43.64
C TRP A 232 -14.49 -36.81 -44.91
N ASP A 233 -15.55 -36.23 -45.45
CA ASP A 233 -15.45 -35.39 -46.65
C ASP A 233 -14.61 -34.15 -46.38
N ALA A 234 -13.68 -33.85 -47.29
CA ALA A 234 -12.86 -32.65 -47.21
C ALA A 234 -13.73 -31.39 -47.30
N LEU A 235 -13.31 -30.33 -46.60
CA LEU A 235 -13.92 -29.02 -46.79
C LEU A 235 -13.72 -28.55 -48.24
N PRO A 236 -14.72 -27.87 -48.84
CA PRO A 236 -14.67 -27.41 -50.22
C PRO A 236 -13.74 -26.20 -50.37
N VAL A 237 -12.44 -26.45 -50.24
CA VAL A 237 -11.36 -25.46 -50.36
C VAL A 237 -10.40 -25.88 -51.47
N GLN A 238 -10.03 -27.17 -51.49
CA GLN A 238 -9.19 -27.75 -52.52
C GLN A 238 -9.97 -27.94 -53.83
N ASP A 239 -11.00 -28.79 -53.80
CA ASP A 239 -11.72 -29.22 -55.00
C ASP A 239 -12.27 -28.06 -55.84
N PRO A 240 -12.89 -27.00 -55.26
CA PRO A 240 -13.36 -25.85 -56.03
C PRO A 240 -12.26 -25.12 -56.80
N LEU A 241 -11.04 -25.08 -56.25
CA LEU A 241 -9.91 -24.36 -56.84
C LEU A 241 -9.32 -25.14 -58.02
N PHE A 242 -9.22 -26.47 -57.88
CA PHE A 242 -8.88 -27.37 -58.99
C PHE A 242 -9.97 -27.36 -60.07
N SER A 243 -11.25 -27.46 -59.68
CA SER A 243 -12.41 -27.38 -60.58
C SER A 243 -12.46 -26.08 -61.38
N LEU A 244 -12.16 -24.94 -60.75
CA LEU A 244 -12.09 -23.64 -61.42
C LEU A 244 -10.99 -23.60 -62.48
N ILE A 245 -9.81 -24.15 -62.18
CA ILE A 245 -8.68 -24.22 -63.12
C ILE A 245 -9.01 -25.16 -64.29
N VAL A 246 -9.67 -26.30 -64.05
CA VAL A 246 -10.16 -27.20 -65.12
C VAL A 246 -11.15 -26.46 -66.02
N LEU A 247 -12.09 -25.71 -65.43
CA LEU A 247 -13.13 -25.00 -66.17
C LEU A 247 -12.55 -23.88 -67.05
N ILE A 248 -11.54 -23.17 -66.55
CA ILE A 248 -10.82 -22.11 -67.29
C ILE A 248 -9.97 -22.69 -68.42
N ASN A 249 -9.39 -23.88 -68.25
CA ASN A 249 -8.55 -24.56 -69.25
C ASN A 249 -9.36 -25.50 -70.17
N GLY A 250 -10.66 -25.25 -70.35
CA GLY A 250 -11.49 -25.98 -71.33
C GLY A 250 -11.80 -27.43 -70.97
N GLY A 251 -11.60 -27.86 -69.72
CA GLY A 251 -11.85 -29.25 -69.29
C GLY A 251 -10.64 -30.17 -69.40
N ASP A 252 -9.45 -29.66 -69.73
CA ASP A 252 -8.25 -30.46 -69.83
C ASP A 252 -7.63 -30.74 -68.45
N TYR A 253 -7.71 -31.99 -68.02
CA TYR A 253 -7.08 -32.47 -66.77
C TYR A 253 -5.56 -32.65 -66.92
N GLY A 254 -5.01 -32.58 -68.13
CA GLY A 254 -3.58 -32.70 -68.44
C GLY A 254 -2.72 -31.62 -67.79
N VAL A 255 -3.32 -30.46 -67.43
CA VAL A 255 -2.64 -29.37 -66.72
C VAL A 255 -2.07 -29.84 -65.36
N PHE A 256 -2.74 -30.76 -64.69
CA PHE A 256 -2.30 -31.31 -63.38
C PHE A 256 -1.35 -32.51 -63.49
N ALA A 257 -1.04 -33.00 -64.69
CA ALA A 257 -0.03 -34.03 -64.90
C ALA A 257 1.39 -33.51 -64.56
N SER A 258 1.57 -32.19 -64.57
CA SER A 258 2.79 -31.54 -64.11
C SER A 258 2.88 -31.57 -62.57
N LYS A 259 3.68 -32.52 -62.07
CA LYS A 259 3.97 -32.65 -60.63
C LYS A 259 4.35 -31.33 -59.91
N PRO A 260 5.22 -30.44 -60.45
CA PRO A 260 5.57 -29.21 -59.75
C PRO A 260 4.41 -28.21 -59.62
N LEU A 261 3.47 -28.19 -60.56
CA LEU A 261 2.30 -27.31 -60.50
C LEU A 261 1.33 -27.79 -59.41
N THR A 262 1.04 -29.09 -59.40
CA THR A 262 0.16 -29.73 -58.41
C THR A 262 0.75 -29.58 -57.01
N ASP A 263 2.02 -29.93 -56.81
CA ASP A 263 2.71 -29.78 -55.51
C ASP A 263 2.78 -28.30 -55.08
N GLY A 264 3.01 -27.37 -56.03
CA GLY A 264 3.01 -25.94 -55.78
C GLY A 264 1.66 -25.39 -55.32
N MET A 265 0.56 -25.90 -55.86
CA MET A 265 -0.79 -25.51 -55.45
C MET A 265 -1.17 -26.08 -54.07
N TYR A 266 -0.81 -27.33 -53.79
CA TYR A 266 -0.94 -27.89 -52.43
C TYR A 266 -0.14 -27.07 -51.41
N ALA A 267 1.08 -26.64 -51.75
CA ALA A 267 1.89 -25.76 -50.91
C ALA A 267 1.24 -24.39 -50.70
N LEU A 268 0.67 -23.79 -51.75
CA LEU A 268 -0.02 -22.50 -51.67
C LEU A 268 -1.27 -22.57 -50.76
N ILE A 269 -2.11 -23.59 -50.92
CA ILE A 269 -3.30 -23.80 -50.08
C ILE A 269 -2.88 -24.00 -48.62
N THR A 270 -1.86 -24.82 -48.38
CA THR A 270 -1.32 -25.06 -47.03
C THR A 270 -0.80 -23.77 -46.40
N LEU A 271 -0.10 -22.93 -47.16
CA LEU A 271 0.41 -21.63 -46.69
C LEU A 271 -0.73 -20.66 -46.37
N LEU A 272 -1.78 -20.61 -47.19
CA LEU A 272 -2.94 -19.74 -46.97
C LEU A 272 -3.72 -20.15 -45.72
N VAL A 273 -3.89 -21.46 -45.48
CA VAL A 273 -4.52 -22.00 -44.27
C VAL A 273 -3.66 -21.72 -43.02
N LEU A 274 -2.33 -21.85 -43.10
CA LEU A 274 -1.42 -21.62 -41.98
C LEU A 274 -1.22 -20.14 -41.63
N TRP A 275 -1.32 -19.25 -42.61
CA TRP A 275 -1.07 -17.82 -42.47
C TRP A 275 -1.81 -17.12 -41.31
N PRO A 276 -3.15 -17.28 -41.14
CA PRO A 276 -3.85 -16.64 -40.02
C PRO A 276 -3.41 -17.20 -38.66
N PHE A 277 -3.13 -18.50 -38.56
CA PHE A 277 -2.66 -19.12 -37.31
C PHE A 277 -1.23 -18.70 -36.96
N ALA A 278 -0.35 -18.59 -37.95
CA ALA A 278 1.02 -18.10 -37.76
C ALA A 278 1.04 -16.64 -37.26
N ARG A 279 0.10 -15.81 -37.75
CA ARG A 279 -0.04 -14.41 -37.32
C ARG A 279 -0.60 -14.28 -35.90
N ILE A 280 -1.60 -15.11 -35.53
CA ILE A 280 -2.19 -15.11 -34.18
C ILE A 280 -1.24 -15.74 -33.15
N GLY A 281 -0.51 -16.79 -33.53
CA GLY A 281 0.42 -17.53 -32.67
C GLY A 281 1.78 -16.88 -32.48
N GLY A 282 2.11 -15.82 -33.23
CA GLY A 282 3.38 -15.09 -33.10
C GLY A 282 4.61 -15.93 -33.42
N TRP A 283 4.52 -16.83 -34.41
CA TRP A 283 5.61 -17.76 -34.73
C TRP A 283 6.85 -17.08 -35.29
N TRP A 284 6.69 -15.94 -35.98
CA TRP A 284 7.81 -15.18 -36.57
C TRP A 284 8.76 -14.54 -35.53
N PRO A 285 8.26 -13.88 -34.46
CA PRO A 285 9.10 -13.51 -33.31
C PRO A 285 9.83 -14.69 -32.68
N LEU A 286 9.16 -15.84 -32.52
CA LEU A 286 9.70 -17.02 -31.87
C LEU A 286 10.84 -17.67 -32.68
N VAL A 287 10.71 -17.70 -34.02
CA VAL A 287 11.77 -18.14 -34.93
C VAL A 287 12.95 -17.16 -34.93
N LYS A 288 12.69 -15.85 -34.89
CA LYS A 288 13.75 -14.83 -34.76
C LYS A 288 14.51 -14.95 -33.43
N GLU A 289 13.80 -15.15 -32.32
CA GLU A 289 14.39 -15.37 -31.00
C GLU A 289 15.18 -16.67 -30.94
N ALA A 290 14.69 -17.76 -31.54
CA ALA A 290 15.39 -19.03 -31.60
C ALA A 290 16.66 -18.97 -32.46
N LEU A 291 16.63 -18.26 -33.60
CA LEU A 291 17.81 -18.02 -34.44
C LEU A 291 18.83 -17.11 -33.74
N ALA A 292 18.37 -16.07 -33.04
CA ALA A 292 19.23 -15.20 -32.23
C ALA A 292 19.83 -15.93 -31.02
N ALA A 293 19.07 -16.84 -30.39
CA ALA A 293 19.56 -17.70 -29.31
C ALA A 293 20.61 -18.70 -29.80
N ARG A 294 20.44 -19.26 -31.00
CA ARG A 294 21.43 -20.16 -31.63
C ARG A 294 22.73 -19.44 -32.00
N ALA A 295 22.64 -18.16 -32.39
CA ALA A 295 23.80 -17.31 -32.64
C ALA A 295 24.56 -16.94 -31.35
N ARG A 296 23.86 -16.79 -30.21
CA ARG A 296 24.47 -16.54 -28.89
C ARG A 296 25.02 -17.80 -28.21
N ALA A 297 24.45 -18.96 -28.50
CA ALA A 297 24.91 -20.24 -27.95
C ALA A 297 26.29 -20.67 -28.47
N GLY A 298 26.81 -20.04 -29.54
CA GLY A 298 28.17 -20.26 -30.03
C GLY A 298 29.27 -19.54 -29.22
N THR A 299 28.91 -18.66 -28.27
CA THR A 299 29.87 -17.77 -27.58
C THR A 299 29.69 -17.67 -26.06
N ALA A 300 28.86 -18.51 -25.42
CA ALA A 300 28.62 -18.44 -23.98
C ALA A 300 29.09 -19.69 -23.23
N GLU A 301 30.17 -19.50 -22.47
CA GLU A 301 30.59 -20.36 -21.37
C GLU A 301 29.46 -20.48 -20.31
N ALA A 302 29.37 -21.64 -19.67
CA ALA A 302 28.24 -22.05 -18.86
C ALA A 302 27.96 -21.12 -17.66
N VAL A 303 26.77 -20.54 -17.61
CA VAL A 303 26.23 -19.86 -16.42
C VAL A 303 25.79 -20.91 -15.38
N PRO A 304 26.23 -20.83 -14.11
CA PRO A 304 25.78 -21.76 -13.07
C PRO A 304 24.29 -21.53 -12.72
N PRO A 305 23.61 -22.53 -12.11
CA PRO A 305 22.17 -22.49 -11.90
C PRO A 305 21.74 -21.31 -11.02
N THR A 306 20.55 -20.78 -11.32
CA THR A 306 19.92 -19.68 -10.59
C THR A 306 19.92 -19.93 -9.08
N VAL A 307 20.83 -19.26 -8.37
CA VAL A 307 20.91 -19.27 -6.91
C VAL A 307 19.61 -18.70 -6.34
N ASP A 308 19.07 -19.39 -5.35
CA ASP A 308 17.88 -19.03 -4.58
C ASP A 308 18.10 -17.62 -3.98
N ARG A 309 17.52 -16.57 -4.58
CA ARG A 309 17.75 -15.15 -4.24
C ARG A 309 17.04 -14.78 -2.95
N ARG A 310 17.52 -15.27 -1.82
CA ARG A 310 16.94 -14.97 -0.50
C ARG A 310 17.50 -13.65 0.03
N PRO A 311 16.66 -12.69 0.42
CA PRO A 311 17.11 -11.45 1.06
C PRO A 311 18.03 -11.66 2.26
N SER A 312 17.84 -12.74 3.05
CA SER A 312 18.72 -13.11 4.17
C SER A 312 20.19 -13.33 3.81
N GLN A 313 20.49 -13.63 2.53
CA GLN A 313 21.85 -13.87 2.02
C GLN A 313 22.50 -12.63 1.39
N TRP A 314 21.86 -11.46 1.50
CA TRP A 314 22.36 -10.18 1.00
C TRP A 314 22.78 -10.21 -0.49
N PRO A 315 21.89 -10.62 -1.41
CA PRO A 315 22.25 -10.80 -2.82
C PRO A 315 22.78 -9.52 -3.48
N GLU A 316 22.25 -8.35 -3.10
CA GLU A 316 22.72 -7.06 -3.63
C GLU A 316 24.20 -6.77 -3.29
N LEU A 317 24.66 -7.16 -2.09
CA LEU A 317 26.06 -7.00 -1.70
C LEU A 317 26.95 -7.95 -2.51
N ARG A 318 26.49 -9.19 -2.74
CA ARG A 318 27.19 -10.18 -3.56
C ARG A 318 27.28 -9.74 -5.02
N GLU A 319 26.21 -9.19 -5.58
CA GLU A 319 26.19 -8.65 -6.94
C GLU A 319 27.12 -7.45 -7.10
N ALA A 320 27.31 -6.66 -6.04
CA ALA A 320 28.27 -5.56 -5.99
C ALA A 320 29.72 -5.99 -5.69
N GLY A 321 30.01 -7.30 -5.64
CA GLY A 321 31.35 -7.85 -5.39
C GLY A 321 31.77 -7.87 -3.92
N GLN A 322 30.92 -7.47 -2.98
CA GLN A 322 31.20 -7.44 -1.54
C GLN A 322 30.85 -8.76 -0.85
N HIS A 323 31.43 -9.86 -1.34
CA HIS A 323 31.12 -11.21 -0.87
C HIS A 323 31.47 -11.43 0.61
N GLN A 324 32.61 -10.91 1.08
CA GLN A 324 33.06 -11.09 2.47
C GLN A 324 32.10 -10.44 3.48
N ALA A 325 31.65 -9.21 3.21
CA ALA A 325 30.65 -8.55 4.04
C ALA A 325 29.31 -9.29 4.01
N ALA A 326 28.88 -9.77 2.83
CA ALA A 326 27.65 -10.55 2.71
C ALA A 326 27.72 -11.88 3.49
N ASP A 327 28.84 -12.59 3.44
CA ASP A 327 29.04 -13.85 4.18
C ASP A 327 29.04 -13.62 5.69
N MET A 328 29.72 -12.56 6.17
CA MET A 328 29.71 -12.16 7.58
C MET A 328 28.30 -11.84 8.06
N LEU A 329 27.56 -10.98 7.35
CA LEU A 329 26.19 -10.61 7.72
C LEU A 329 25.22 -11.80 7.66
N THR A 330 25.38 -12.69 6.68
CA THR A 330 24.58 -13.93 6.62
C THR A 330 24.82 -14.79 7.87
N ALA A 331 26.09 -14.94 8.28
CA ALA A 331 26.43 -15.69 9.49
C ALA A 331 25.91 -15.05 10.78
N GLU A 332 25.89 -13.71 10.86
CA GLU A 332 25.31 -12.96 11.98
C GLU A 332 23.78 -13.13 12.08
N VAL A 333 23.09 -13.11 10.94
CA VAL A 333 21.63 -13.36 10.86
C VAL A 333 21.31 -14.80 11.23
N ASP A 334 22.04 -15.78 10.70
CA ASP A 334 21.82 -17.20 10.99
C ASP A 334 22.12 -17.53 12.46
N ALA A 335 23.12 -16.87 13.05
CA ALA A 335 23.44 -17.00 14.47
C ALA A 335 22.49 -16.24 15.41
N GLY A 336 21.53 -15.48 14.88
CA GLY A 336 20.57 -14.72 15.68
C GLY A 336 21.17 -13.53 16.44
N ARG A 337 22.32 -13.01 16.01
CA ARG A 337 22.98 -11.84 16.63
C ARG A 337 22.45 -10.50 16.09
N MET A 338 21.79 -10.53 14.94
CA MET A 338 21.11 -9.38 14.34
C MET A 338 19.62 -9.39 14.63
N ASN A 339 19.05 -8.21 14.87
CA ASN A 339 17.61 -7.98 14.87
C ASN A 339 17.14 -7.31 13.57
N ASP A 340 15.83 -7.08 13.44
CA ASP A 340 15.21 -6.43 12.28
C ASP A 340 15.66 -4.96 12.09
N VAL A 341 15.91 -4.24 13.18
CA VAL A 341 16.44 -2.86 13.17
C VAL A 341 17.87 -2.82 12.62
N ASP A 342 18.73 -3.77 13.01
CA ASP A 342 20.10 -3.92 12.52
C ASP A 342 20.09 -4.20 11.01
N CYS A 343 19.23 -5.11 10.55
CA CYS A 343 19.07 -5.38 9.12
C CYS A 343 18.63 -4.12 8.35
N ALA A 344 17.66 -3.36 8.87
CA ALA A 344 17.19 -2.13 8.25
C ALA A 344 18.26 -1.02 8.25
N ARG A 345 19.05 -0.92 9.33
CA ARG A 345 20.17 0.02 9.47
C ARG A 345 21.29 -0.27 8.47
N ILE A 346 21.72 -1.53 8.39
CA ILE A 346 22.77 -1.94 7.45
C ILE A 346 22.28 -1.80 6.00
N GLY A 347 21.03 -2.16 5.71
CA GLY A 347 20.43 -1.92 4.39
C GLY A 347 20.34 -0.42 4.03
N HIS A 348 20.07 0.44 5.00
CA HIS A 348 20.12 1.90 4.80
C HIS A 348 21.52 2.37 4.46
N MET A 349 22.51 1.99 5.29
CA MET A 349 23.90 2.39 5.11
C MET A 349 24.49 1.84 3.80
N TRP A 350 24.05 0.67 3.36
CA TRP A 350 24.38 0.14 2.04
C TRP A 350 23.87 1.05 0.92
N THR A 351 22.60 1.47 0.99
CA THR A 351 21.99 2.39 0.03
C THR A 351 22.74 3.73 -0.02
N VAL A 352 23.08 4.27 1.15
CA VAL A 352 23.85 5.52 1.28
C VAL A 352 25.28 5.38 0.75
N ALA A 353 25.96 4.28 1.08
CA ALA A 353 27.32 4.00 0.61
C ALA A 353 27.36 3.84 -0.92
N ARG A 354 26.35 3.18 -1.50
CA ARG A 354 26.20 3.05 -2.96
C ARG A 354 25.97 4.40 -3.62
N ALA A 355 25.08 5.24 -3.07
CA ALA A 355 24.82 6.57 -3.60
C ALA A 355 26.07 7.48 -3.56
N ARG A 356 26.93 7.31 -2.55
CA ARG A 356 28.18 8.09 -2.38
C ARG A 356 29.44 7.42 -2.98
N ALA A 357 29.30 6.27 -3.63
CA ALA A 357 30.41 5.46 -4.14
C ALA A 357 31.50 5.08 -3.10
N ARG A 358 31.10 4.83 -1.84
CA ARG A 358 32.00 4.52 -0.70
C ARG A 358 31.88 3.06 -0.24
N LEU A 359 31.99 2.11 -1.16
CA LEU A 359 31.74 0.68 -0.88
C LEU A 359 32.83 0.00 -0.03
N SER A 360 34.09 0.44 -0.14
CA SER A 360 35.20 -0.10 0.67
C SER A 360 35.02 0.21 2.15
N SER A 361 34.77 1.49 2.48
CA SER A 361 34.51 1.93 3.85
C SER A 361 33.30 1.22 4.49
N PHE A 362 32.26 0.93 3.71
CA PHE A 362 31.13 0.12 4.17
C PHE A 362 31.60 -1.29 4.58
N THR A 363 32.35 -1.94 3.70
CA THR A 363 32.85 -3.30 3.90
C THR A 363 33.78 -3.38 5.11
N ASP A 364 34.72 -2.45 5.24
CA ASP A 364 35.65 -2.38 6.38
C ASP A 364 34.91 -2.24 7.72
N THR A 365 33.87 -1.42 7.76
CA THR A 365 33.07 -1.20 8.97
C THR A 365 32.27 -2.45 9.33
N VAL A 366 31.65 -3.12 8.34
CA VAL A 366 30.91 -4.37 8.55
C VAL A 366 31.83 -5.49 9.02
N LEU A 367 33.04 -5.60 8.47
CA LEU A 367 34.01 -6.61 8.90
C LEU A 367 34.53 -6.35 10.32
N ARG A 368 34.63 -5.08 10.73
CA ARG A 368 35.08 -4.69 12.08
C ARG A 368 34.00 -4.86 13.14
N GLU A 369 32.78 -4.41 12.86
CA GLU A 369 31.70 -4.26 13.85
C GLU A 369 30.56 -5.28 13.67
N GLY A 370 30.52 -5.99 12.55
CA GLY A 370 29.51 -7.01 12.26
C GLY A 370 28.08 -6.48 12.38
N ALA A 371 27.28 -7.16 13.20
CA ALA A 371 25.88 -6.82 13.49
C ALA A 371 25.71 -5.47 14.20
N ALA A 372 26.74 -4.95 14.87
CA ALA A 372 26.72 -3.68 15.61
C ALA A 372 27.16 -2.48 14.75
N ALA A 373 27.43 -2.67 13.46
CA ALA A 373 27.87 -1.61 12.58
C ALA A 373 26.90 -0.42 12.59
N TRP A 374 27.45 0.79 12.75
CA TRP A 374 26.73 2.06 12.83
C TRP A 374 25.62 2.10 13.88
N THR A 375 25.79 1.44 15.03
CA THR A 375 24.81 1.51 16.14
C THR A 375 24.49 2.97 16.49
N HIS A 376 23.23 3.23 16.82
CA HIS A 376 22.75 4.54 17.22
C HIS A 376 23.58 5.12 18.38
N PRO A 377 23.80 6.44 18.49
CA PRO A 377 24.60 7.03 19.57
C PRO A 377 24.14 6.70 20.99
N SER A 378 22.86 6.34 21.18
CA SER A 378 22.35 5.85 22.48
C SER A 378 22.91 4.47 22.88
N GLY A 379 23.49 3.72 21.94
CA GLY A 379 23.92 2.33 22.13
C GLY A 379 22.80 1.31 22.00
N ASP A 380 21.55 1.75 21.91
CA ASP A 380 20.39 0.85 21.78
C ASP A 380 20.33 0.25 20.38
N ARG A 381 20.00 -1.04 20.33
CA ARG A 381 19.73 -1.76 19.07
C ARG A 381 18.24 -2.07 18.88
N ASP A 382 17.43 -1.88 19.92
CA ASP A 382 15.98 -2.09 19.91
C ASP A 382 15.29 -1.19 20.96
N LEU A 383 13.99 -1.01 20.84
CA LEU A 383 13.16 -0.38 21.87
C LEU A 383 12.87 -1.36 23.02
N PRO A 384 12.75 -0.85 24.26
CA PRO A 384 12.53 -1.67 25.47
C PRO A 384 11.19 -2.42 25.48
N GLY A 385 10.22 -2.00 24.67
CA GLY A 385 8.96 -2.69 24.48
C GLY A 385 8.31 -2.33 23.16
N ARG A 386 7.77 -3.33 22.47
CA ARG A 386 7.02 -3.15 21.22
C ARG A 386 5.58 -3.60 21.40
N ALA A 387 4.61 -2.78 21.03
CA ALA A 387 3.19 -3.11 21.15
C ALA A 387 2.56 -3.52 19.82
N PRO A 388 2.52 -2.65 18.79
CA PRO A 388 2.04 -3.00 17.45
C PRO A 388 3.05 -3.83 16.64
N ARG A 389 2.57 -4.39 15.52
CA ARG A 389 3.42 -5.08 14.55
C ARG A 389 4.07 -4.06 13.62
N HIS A 390 5.40 -4.12 13.52
CA HIS A 390 6.23 -3.25 12.69
C HIS A 390 6.96 -4.05 11.61
N ASP A 391 7.17 -3.42 10.46
CA ASP A 391 8.04 -3.91 9.40
C ASP A 391 9.06 -2.83 9.13
N VAL A 392 10.15 -2.86 9.90
CA VAL A 392 11.21 -1.84 9.87
C VAL A 392 11.85 -1.74 8.49
N LEU A 393 11.89 -2.84 7.73
CA LEU A 393 12.44 -2.88 6.37
C LEU A 393 11.64 -2.00 5.39
N THR A 394 10.31 -2.06 5.44
CA THR A 394 9.42 -1.20 4.61
C THR A 394 9.01 0.07 5.33
N LYS A 395 9.50 0.28 6.56
CA LYS A 395 9.18 1.41 7.41
C LYS A 395 7.68 1.49 7.74
N GLN A 396 6.98 0.35 7.72
CA GLN A 396 5.53 0.30 7.93
C GLN A 396 5.19 -0.03 9.39
N VAL A 397 4.15 0.61 9.90
CA VAL A 397 3.45 0.22 11.13
C VAL A 397 2.04 -0.24 10.83
N ARG A 398 1.62 -1.38 11.40
CA ARG A 398 0.26 -1.89 11.25
C ARG A 398 -0.63 -1.28 12.33
N LEU A 399 -1.60 -0.47 11.92
CA LEU A 399 -2.61 0.11 12.81
C LEU A 399 -3.76 -0.88 13.11
N GLY A 400 -4.09 -1.73 12.14
CA GLY A 400 -5.29 -2.56 12.22
C GLY A 400 -5.53 -3.38 10.97
N GLN A 401 -6.80 -3.58 10.61
CA GLN A 401 -7.23 -4.29 9.41
C GLN A 401 -8.32 -3.52 8.68
N TRP A 402 -8.22 -3.43 7.36
CA TRP A 402 -9.26 -2.84 6.52
C TRP A 402 -10.49 -3.73 6.51
N VAL A 403 -11.66 -3.13 6.76
CA VAL A 403 -12.94 -3.84 6.81
C VAL A 403 -13.41 -4.14 5.38
N ALA A 404 -13.69 -5.42 5.11
CA ALA A 404 -14.28 -5.83 3.85
C ALA A 404 -15.75 -5.35 3.77
N GLY A 405 -16.15 -4.80 2.63
CA GLY A 405 -17.50 -4.33 2.39
C GLY A 405 -17.65 -3.77 0.98
N ASP A 406 -18.87 -3.38 0.61
CA ASP A 406 -19.20 -2.97 -0.77
C ASP A 406 -18.41 -1.73 -1.24
N ARG A 407 -18.04 -0.84 -0.30
CA ARG A 407 -17.22 0.37 -0.57
C ARG A 407 -15.73 0.08 -0.71
N THR A 408 -15.29 -1.08 -0.21
CA THR A 408 -13.87 -1.39 -0.05
C THR A 408 -13.36 -2.15 -1.26
N PRO A 409 -12.37 -1.64 -2.02
CA PRO A 409 -11.80 -2.38 -3.13
C PRO A 409 -11.27 -3.73 -2.66
N LEU A 410 -11.39 -4.75 -3.53
CA LEU A 410 -11.02 -6.13 -3.18
C LEU A 410 -9.57 -6.29 -2.71
N ALA A 411 -8.66 -5.39 -3.09
CA ALA A 411 -7.27 -5.39 -2.62
C ALA A 411 -7.15 -5.01 -1.14
N TYR A 412 -8.02 -4.12 -0.63
CA TYR A 412 -7.99 -3.69 0.76
C TYR A 412 -8.77 -4.63 1.67
N GLY A 413 -9.85 -5.26 1.19
CA GLY A 413 -10.72 -6.10 2.03
C GLY A 413 -9.95 -7.18 2.79
N GLY A 414 -9.86 -7.04 4.12
CA GLY A 414 -9.15 -7.96 5.01
C GLY A 414 -7.62 -7.82 5.02
N ALA A 415 -7.06 -6.86 4.28
CA ALA A 415 -5.64 -6.53 4.34
C ALA A 415 -5.31 -5.73 5.60
N GLY A 416 -4.08 -5.83 6.10
CA GLY A 416 -3.64 -4.98 7.22
C GLY A 416 -3.59 -3.51 6.81
N ALA A 417 -4.06 -2.62 7.69
CA ALA A 417 -3.95 -1.18 7.50
C ALA A 417 -2.62 -0.67 8.02
N ALA A 418 -1.86 0.04 7.17
CA ALA A 418 -0.48 0.41 7.43
C ALA A 418 -0.20 1.90 7.19
N LEU A 419 0.63 2.50 8.05
CA LEU A 419 1.23 3.81 7.82
C LEU A 419 2.72 3.66 7.55
N ALA A 420 3.27 4.56 6.72
CA ALA A 420 4.70 4.64 6.43
C ALA A 420 5.16 6.12 6.40
N PRO A 421 6.47 6.41 6.52
CA PRO A 421 7.01 7.74 6.25
C PRO A 421 6.55 8.33 4.92
N ASP A 422 6.42 7.52 3.88
CA ASP A 422 5.94 7.95 2.56
C ASP A 422 4.51 8.51 2.58
N THR A 423 3.66 8.08 3.53
CA THR A 423 2.33 8.67 3.75
C THR A 423 2.39 9.79 4.79
N LEU A 424 3.19 9.64 5.85
CA LEU A 424 3.34 10.67 6.88
C LEU A 424 4.02 11.94 6.36
N GLY A 425 4.81 11.86 5.29
CA GLY A 425 5.40 13.00 4.60
C GLY A 425 4.37 13.90 3.89
N THR A 426 3.12 13.47 3.76
CA THR A 426 2.01 14.38 3.38
C THR A 426 1.26 14.94 4.59
N SER A 427 1.77 14.68 5.81
CA SER A 427 1.13 14.93 7.10
C SER A 427 -0.16 14.14 7.30
N LEU A 428 -0.57 13.96 8.56
CA LEU A 428 -1.79 13.23 8.96
C LEU A 428 -2.61 14.05 9.95
N LEU A 429 -3.90 14.22 9.65
CA LEU A 429 -4.87 14.86 10.55
C LEU A 429 -5.82 13.78 11.10
N ALA A 430 -5.82 13.62 12.41
CA ALA A 430 -6.65 12.66 13.13
C ALA A 430 -7.66 13.39 14.02
N VAL A 431 -8.95 13.24 13.74
CA VAL A 431 -10.02 13.90 14.52
C VAL A 431 -10.91 12.87 15.19
N GLY A 432 -11.20 13.10 16.46
CA GLY A 432 -12.26 12.40 17.17
C GLY A 432 -12.26 12.69 18.67
N PRO A 433 -13.35 12.39 19.37
CA PRO A 433 -13.53 12.79 20.76
C PRO A 433 -12.48 12.16 21.70
N SER A 434 -12.34 12.71 22.90
CA SER A 434 -11.54 12.10 23.96
C SER A 434 -12.02 10.67 24.24
N GLY A 435 -11.08 9.74 24.45
CA GLY A 435 -11.41 8.33 24.68
C GLY A 435 -11.72 7.49 23.43
N SER A 436 -11.72 8.07 22.22
CA SER A 436 -11.89 7.31 20.96
C SER A 436 -10.70 6.42 20.60
N GLY A 437 -9.62 6.48 21.39
CA GLY A 437 -8.44 5.63 21.24
C GLY A 437 -7.33 6.20 20.36
N LYS A 438 -7.36 7.49 19.99
CA LYS A 438 -6.33 8.17 19.17
C LYS A 438 -4.90 7.87 19.66
N THR A 439 -4.63 8.12 20.94
CA THR A 439 -3.31 7.92 21.53
C THR A 439 -2.85 6.47 21.43
N ARG A 440 -3.74 5.52 21.77
CA ARG A 440 -3.43 4.08 21.82
C ARG A 440 -3.26 3.44 20.44
N HIS A 441 -4.15 3.79 19.50
CA HIS A 441 -4.28 3.11 18.21
C HIS A 441 -3.60 3.83 17.05
N LEU A 442 -3.21 5.11 17.22
CA LEU A 442 -2.50 5.88 16.19
C LEU A 442 -1.18 6.44 16.71
N VAL A 443 -1.21 7.31 17.73
CA VAL A 443 -0.03 8.09 18.15
C VAL A 443 1.08 7.19 18.67
N ARG A 444 0.78 6.32 19.65
CA ARG A 444 1.77 5.39 20.20
C ARG A 444 2.37 4.46 19.12
N PRO A 445 1.58 3.78 18.25
CA PRO A 445 2.14 3.01 17.14
C PRO A 445 3.05 3.80 16.20
N VAL A 446 2.66 5.02 15.83
CA VAL A 446 3.44 5.88 14.94
C VAL A 446 4.75 6.29 15.60
N VAL A 447 4.71 6.77 16.86
CA VAL A 447 5.91 7.16 17.62
C VAL A 447 6.85 5.97 17.80
N GLU A 448 6.33 4.79 18.13
CA GLU A 448 7.13 3.57 18.28
C GLU A 448 7.79 3.16 16.96
N SER A 449 7.06 3.21 15.84
CA SER A 449 7.60 2.90 14.50
C SER A 449 8.67 3.89 14.06
N LEU A 450 8.46 5.18 14.27
CA LEU A 450 9.44 6.21 13.95
C LEU A 450 10.66 6.11 14.88
N GLY A 451 10.47 5.70 16.14
CA GLY A 451 11.54 5.39 17.08
C GLY A 451 12.43 4.23 16.62
N LEU A 452 11.84 3.14 16.11
CA LEU A 452 12.61 2.04 15.49
C LEU A 452 13.39 2.51 14.25
N GLN A 453 12.81 3.41 13.46
CA GLN A 453 13.49 3.99 12.30
C GLN A 453 14.61 4.94 12.69
N ALA A 454 14.48 5.65 13.81
CA ALA A 454 15.54 6.49 14.38
C ALA A 454 16.74 5.64 14.83
N LEU A 455 16.50 4.50 15.49
CA LEU A 455 17.55 3.52 15.80
C LEU A 455 18.23 2.94 14.56
N ALA A 456 17.51 2.88 13.43
CA ALA A 456 18.08 2.50 12.14
C ALA A 456 18.78 3.65 11.39
N GLY A 457 18.83 4.86 11.97
CA GLY A 457 19.43 6.06 11.38
C GLY A 457 18.62 6.68 10.24
N GLN A 458 17.34 6.32 10.10
CA GLN A 458 16.49 6.70 8.97
C GLN A 458 15.47 7.80 9.30
N CYS A 459 15.26 8.11 10.58
CA CYS A 459 14.22 9.02 11.03
C CYS A 459 14.63 9.82 12.29
N ALA A 460 14.03 10.98 12.49
CA ALA A 460 13.97 11.67 13.77
C ALA A 460 12.51 11.98 14.11
N VAL A 461 12.12 11.75 15.36
CA VAL A 461 10.74 11.91 15.83
C VAL A 461 10.69 12.78 17.08
N VAL A 462 9.77 13.74 17.07
CA VAL A 462 9.42 14.56 18.23
C VAL A 462 7.98 14.27 18.58
N ALA A 463 7.76 13.65 19.74
CA ALA A 463 6.43 13.37 20.26
C ALA A 463 6.06 14.40 21.34
N VAL A 464 4.97 15.11 21.14
CA VAL A 464 4.42 16.10 22.06
C VAL A 464 3.11 15.57 22.62
N CYS A 465 3.05 15.39 23.93
CA CYS A 465 1.88 14.84 24.62
C CYS A 465 1.69 15.48 26.00
N ALA A 466 0.49 15.35 26.56
CA ALA A 466 0.26 15.71 27.95
C ALA A 466 1.06 14.81 28.90
N ALA A 467 1.50 15.33 30.04
CA ALA A 467 2.20 14.54 31.05
C ALA A 467 1.40 13.29 31.46
N GLY A 468 2.09 12.15 31.58
CA GLY A 468 1.46 10.86 31.93
C GLY A 468 0.83 10.10 30.75
N THR A 469 0.90 10.63 29.52
CA THR A 469 0.44 9.92 28.33
C THR A 469 1.30 8.67 28.07
N PRO A 470 0.71 7.46 27.89
CA PRO A 470 1.47 6.22 27.82
C PRO A 470 2.09 5.98 26.43
N LEU A 471 3.10 6.77 26.05
CA LEU A 471 3.83 6.61 24.79
C LEU A 471 5.00 5.61 24.86
N GLY A 472 5.37 5.17 26.07
CA GLY A 472 6.48 4.24 26.31
C GLY A 472 7.30 4.67 27.53
N PRO A 473 8.22 3.81 28.01
CA PRO A 473 9.13 4.19 29.09
C PRO A 473 10.13 5.25 28.60
N ASP A 474 10.69 6.03 29.53
CA ASP A 474 11.64 7.10 29.21
C ASP A 474 12.90 6.59 28.52
N SER A 475 13.33 5.37 28.84
CA SER A 475 14.47 4.72 28.19
C SER A 475 14.26 4.41 26.70
N ALA A 476 13.05 4.61 26.17
CA ALA A 476 12.78 4.50 24.73
C ALA A 476 13.18 5.76 23.94
N TYR A 477 13.52 6.86 24.63
CA TYR A 477 13.80 8.16 24.04
C TYR A 477 15.23 8.61 24.38
N ASP A 478 15.85 9.36 23.47
CA ASP A 478 17.18 9.95 23.66
C ASP A 478 17.10 11.23 24.48
N VAL A 479 16.00 11.97 24.33
CA VAL A 479 15.71 13.20 25.04
C VAL A 479 14.27 13.15 25.55
N VAL A 480 14.10 13.34 26.86
CA VAL A 480 12.79 13.49 27.51
C VAL A 480 12.77 14.83 28.21
N VAL A 481 11.88 15.74 27.75
CA VAL A 481 11.64 17.05 28.36
C VAL A 481 10.30 16.98 29.08
N ARG A 482 10.30 17.17 30.40
CA ARG A 482 9.08 17.23 31.21
C ARG A 482 8.90 18.63 31.76
N LEU A 483 8.13 19.44 31.04
CA LEU A 483 7.97 20.84 31.38
C LEU A 483 7.20 20.99 32.70
N GLY A 484 7.82 21.66 33.68
CA GLY A 484 7.27 21.86 35.01
C GLY A 484 7.51 20.71 36.00
N ASP A 485 8.23 19.66 35.61
CA ASP A 485 8.67 18.58 36.51
C ASP A 485 10.14 18.83 36.93
N PRO A 486 10.44 19.04 38.23
CA PRO A 486 11.82 19.26 38.67
C PRO A 486 12.76 18.06 38.41
N GLU A 487 12.22 16.86 38.19
CA GLU A 487 13.01 15.67 37.84
C GLU A 487 13.41 15.64 36.35
N SER A 488 13.00 16.63 35.55
CA SER A 488 13.36 16.71 34.14
C SER A 488 14.86 16.93 33.95
N VAL A 489 15.52 16.02 33.24
CA VAL A 489 16.94 16.13 32.88
C VAL A 489 17.17 17.19 31.78
N HIS A 490 16.18 17.37 30.91
CA HIS A 490 16.24 18.29 29.77
C HIS A 490 15.21 19.41 29.90
N ASP A 491 15.60 20.58 29.39
CA ASP A 491 14.77 21.77 29.23
C ASP A 491 14.50 22.00 27.73
N LEU A 492 13.47 22.78 27.38
CA LEU A 492 13.22 23.20 26.01
C LEU A 492 13.85 24.56 25.76
N ASP A 493 14.69 24.67 24.73
CA ASP A 493 15.19 25.95 24.26
C ASP A 493 14.08 26.70 23.47
N PRO A 494 13.59 27.86 23.96
CA PRO A 494 12.56 28.61 23.26
C PRO A 494 13.02 29.23 21.94
N TYR A 495 14.33 29.28 21.67
CA TYR A 495 14.92 29.89 20.49
C TYR A 495 15.37 28.87 19.42
N ALA A 496 15.26 27.57 19.71
CA ALA A 496 15.70 26.48 18.83
C ALA A 496 17.13 26.66 18.29
N ASP A 497 18.05 27.10 19.15
CA ASP A 497 19.47 27.34 18.86
C ASP A 497 19.66 28.15 17.56
N SER A 498 18.81 29.17 17.38
CA SER A 498 18.95 30.12 16.28
C SER A 498 19.99 31.16 16.63
N ASP A 499 20.81 31.55 15.66
CA ASP A 499 21.70 32.71 15.76
C ASP A 499 21.03 33.99 15.23
N ASP A 500 19.88 33.85 14.57
CA ASP A 500 19.17 34.95 13.89
C ASP A 500 18.03 35.49 14.79
N PRO A 501 18.10 36.76 15.23
CA PRO A 501 17.07 37.36 16.08
C PRO A 501 15.70 37.43 15.40
N ASP A 502 15.63 37.57 14.07
CA ASP A 502 14.37 37.62 13.34
C ASP A 502 13.69 36.24 13.29
N GLU A 503 14.48 35.17 13.10
CA GLU A 503 14.00 33.80 13.14
C GLU A 503 13.49 33.41 14.54
N ALA A 504 14.28 33.73 15.57
CA ALA A 504 13.90 33.55 16.97
C ALA A 504 12.61 34.33 17.32
N ALA A 505 12.51 35.58 16.88
CA ALA A 505 11.32 36.41 17.06
C ALA A 505 10.09 35.80 16.35
N ALA A 506 10.28 35.22 15.15
CA ALA A 506 9.21 34.56 14.42
C ALA A 506 8.63 33.34 15.16
N PHE A 507 9.48 32.54 15.81
CA PHE A 507 9.03 31.39 16.61
C PHE A 507 8.22 31.83 17.83
N LEU A 508 8.75 32.80 18.57
CA LEU A 508 8.09 33.32 19.77
C LEU A 508 6.79 34.04 19.44
N ALA A 509 6.76 34.88 18.40
CA ALA A 509 5.55 35.56 17.96
C ALA A 509 4.42 34.57 17.63
N GLU A 510 4.76 33.48 16.93
CA GLU A 510 3.81 32.44 16.57
C GLU A 510 3.29 31.68 17.80
N GLY A 511 4.18 31.34 18.74
CA GLY A 511 3.80 30.71 20.00
C GLY A 511 2.86 31.58 20.84
N LEU A 512 3.23 32.85 21.03
CA LEU A 512 2.57 33.78 21.96
C LEU A 512 1.29 34.39 21.40
N ALA A 513 1.32 34.84 20.14
CA ALA A 513 0.29 35.65 19.51
C ALA A 513 -0.35 35.01 18.26
N GLY A 514 0.06 33.81 17.84
CA GLY A 514 -0.45 33.17 16.62
C GLY A 514 -1.95 32.84 16.62
N ASP A 515 -2.60 32.83 17.80
CA ASP A 515 -4.05 32.66 17.99
C ASP A 515 -4.81 33.99 18.18
N LEU A 516 -4.11 35.13 18.22
CA LEU A 516 -4.72 36.43 18.50
C LEU A 516 -5.02 37.17 17.20
N ASP A 517 -6.30 37.49 16.96
CA ASP A 517 -6.70 38.32 15.82
C ASP A 517 -6.38 39.81 16.02
N THR A 518 -6.25 40.24 17.27
CA THR A 518 -5.99 41.65 17.66
C THR A 518 -4.55 42.09 17.41
N VAL A 519 -3.61 41.15 17.41
CA VAL A 519 -2.18 41.40 17.24
C VAL A 519 -1.75 40.80 15.91
N SER A 520 -1.30 41.63 14.98
CA SER A 520 -0.75 41.08 13.74
C SER A 520 0.57 40.36 14.01
N GLY A 521 0.71 39.14 13.50
CA GLY A 521 1.94 38.35 13.65
C GLY A 521 3.19 39.13 13.26
N GLN A 522 3.14 39.89 12.16
CA GLN A 522 4.27 40.74 11.73
C GLN A 522 4.67 41.78 12.78
N ARG A 523 3.70 42.42 13.47
CA ARG A 523 4.01 43.38 14.53
C ARG A 523 4.63 42.70 15.74
N ALA A 524 4.13 41.52 16.11
CA ALA A 524 4.71 40.73 17.19
C ALA A 524 6.16 40.32 16.88
N VAL A 525 6.44 39.86 15.65
CA VAL A 525 7.81 39.55 15.20
C VAL A 525 8.70 40.78 15.30
N THR A 526 8.28 41.93 14.75
CA THR A 526 9.09 43.15 14.80
C THR A 526 9.37 43.61 16.23
N ALA A 527 8.37 43.58 17.11
CA ALA A 527 8.55 43.99 18.51
C ALA A 527 9.54 43.08 19.27
N LEU A 528 9.48 41.77 19.02
CA LEU A 528 10.41 40.80 19.59
C LEU A 528 11.81 40.94 19.00
N ALA A 529 11.95 41.06 17.68
CA ALA A 529 13.24 41.22 17.01
C ALA A 529 14.00 42.47 17.49
N GLN A 530 13.29 43.59 17.68
CA GLN A 530 13.85 44.84 18.23
C GLN A 530 14.32 44.74 19.70
N LEU A 531 14.02 43.64 20.39
CA LEU A 531 14.52 43.35 21.73
C LEU A 531 15.60 42.25 21.70
N LEU A 532 15.37 41.19 20.92
CA LEU A 532 16.29 40.05 20.81
C LEU A 532 17.62 40.44 20.16
N GLY A 533 17.60 41.20 19.06
CA GLY A 533 18.81 41.63 18.36
C GLY A 533 19.73 42.47 19.25
N PRO A 534 19.23 43.57 19.87
CA PRO A 534 20.03 44.37 20.79
C PRO A 534 20.53 43.59 22.01
N TYR A 535 19.72 42.68 22.57
CA TYR A 535 20.16 41.86 23.71
C TYR A 535 21.27 40.86 23.31
N GLN A 536 21.15 40.21 22.15
CA GLN A 536 22.17 39.31 21.63
C GLN A 536 23.48 40.05 21.34
N ALA A 537 23.43 41.26 20.78
CA ALA A 537 24.60 42.08 20.56
C ALA A 537 25.31 42.47 21.87
N ALA A 538 24.54 42.82 22.91
CA ALA A 538 25.08 43.21 24.21
C ALA A 538 25.68 42.04 25.01
N TYR A 539 25.03 40.87 24.99
CA TYR A 539 25.32 39.76 25.91
C TYR A 539 25.82 38.48 25.23
N GLY A 540 25.88 38.44 23.89
CA GLY A 540 26.31 37.27 23.10
C GLY A 540 25.34 36.09 23.14
N ARG A 541 24.12 36.29 23.67
CA ARG A 541 23.07 35.26 23.83
C ARG A 541 21.69 35.90 23.87
N PHE A 542 20.63 35.12 23.64
CA PHE A 542 19.27 35.60 23.85
C PHE A 542 18.88 35.69 25.34
N PRO A 543 17.92 36.56 25.70
CA PRO A 543 17.45 36.69 27.08
C PRO A 543 16.74 35.40 27.55
N ALA A 544 16.72 35.14 28.85
CA ALA A 544 15.78 34.15 29.39
C ALA A 544 14.34 34.68 29.30
N LEU A 545 13.33 33.82 29.27
CA LEU A 545 11.93 34.26 29.15
C LEU A 545 11.48 35.27 30.23
N PRO A 546 11.89 35.16 31.51
CA PRO A 546 11.54 36.16 32.53
C PRO A 546 12.11 37.55 32.19
N VAL A 547 13.37 37.61 31.73
CA VAL A 547 14.03 38.85 31.30
C VAL A 547 13.36 39.42 30.05
N LEU A 548 12.97 38.55 29.11
CA LEU A 548 12.24 38.97 27.92
C LEU A 548 10.86 39.56 28.28
N ARG A 549 10.17 38.98 29.26
CA ARG A 549 8.91 39.52 29.78
C ARG A 549 9.12 40.94 30.34
N GLU A 550 10.12 41.15 31.20
CA GLU A 550 10.43 42.47 31.77
C GLU A 550 10.78 43.51 30.68
N LEU A 551 11.51 43.10 29.64
CA LEU A 551 11.81 43.94 28.48
C LEU A 551 10.56 44.32 27.68
N LEU A 552 9.58 43.42 27.56
CA LEU A 552 8.32 43.66 26.85
C LEU A 552 7.35 44.52 27.65
N GLU A 553 7.32 44.36 28.98
CA GLU A 553 6.58 45.21 29.92
C GLU A 553 7.12 46.64 29.95
N GLY A 554 8.39 46.82 29.56
CA GLY A 554 9.05 48.11 29.51
C GLY A 554 9.69 48.52 30.83
N ASP A 555 10.18 47.55 31.63
CA ASP A 555 10.86 47.85 32.90
C ASP A 555 12.04 48.80 32.64
N SER A 556 11.96 49.98 33.26
CA SER A 556 12.94 51.05 33.09
C SER A 556 14.36 50.64 33.48
N SER A 557 14.52 49.76 34.46
CA SER A 557 15.81 49.31 34.98
C SER A 557 16.50 48.34 34.02
N VAL A 558 15.77 47.35 33.51
CA VAL A 558 16.27 46.35 32.56
C VAL A 558 16.59 46.99 31.22
N LEU A 559 15.73 47.91 30.76
CA LEU A 559 15.98 48.68 29.54
C LEU A 559 17.17 49.64 29.69
N ALA A 560 17.36 50.28 30.86
CA ALA A 560 18.53 51.12 31.11
C ALA A 560 19.82 50.28 31.09
N ALA A 561 19.83 49.12 31.76
CA ALA A 561 20.98 48.22 31.75
C ALA A 561 21.34 47.74 30.32
N LEU A 562 20.33 47.42 29.50
CA LEU A 562 20.56 47.05 28.09
C LEU A 562 21.11 48.22 27.27
N ARG A 563 20.61 49.45 27.47
CA ARG A 563 21.14 50.65 26.79
C ARG A 563 22.59 50.93 27.18
N ASP A 564 22.92 50.80 28.46
CA ASP A 564 24.28 51.01 28.97
C ASP A 564 25.26 49.96 28.40
N ALA A 565 24.82 48.70 28.29
CA ALA A 565 25.62 47.65 27.65
C ALA A 565 25.86 47.90 26.15
N LEU A 566 24.96 48.61 25.48
CA LEU A 566 25.05 48.98 24.06
C LEU A 566 25.74 50.34 23.82
N ALA A 567 26.38 50.95 24.82
CA ALA A 567 26.94 52.30 24.71
C ALA A 567 28.05 52.44 23.65
N GLY A 568 28.74 51.34 23.30
CA GLY A 568 29.80 51.31 22.29
C GLY A 568 29.32 51.68 20.88
N ASP A 569 30.19 52.34 20.11
CA ASP A 569 29.86 52.80 18.74
C ASP A 569 29.59 51.64 17.76
N GLU A 570 30.15 50.46 18.01
CA GLU A 570 29.89 49.24 17.25
C GLU A 570 28.42 48.81 17.28
N HIS A 571 27.68 49.18 18.33
CA HIS A 571 26.27 48.85 18.53
C HIS A 571 25.31 49.97 18.11
N ALA A 572 25.78 50.97 17.33
CA ALA A 572 24.96 52.12 16.96
C ALA A 572 23.64 51.77 16.24
N VAL A 573 23.61 50.70 15.43
CA VAL A 573 22.39 50.21 14.77
C VAL A 573 21.43 49.62 15.80
N MET A 574 21.92 48.75 16.67
CA MET A 574 21.11 48.08 17.71
C MET A 574 20.54 49.07 18.73
N ARG A 575 21.26 50.13 19.06
CA ARG A 575 20.72 51.25 19.86
C ARG A 575 19.53 51.93 19.19
N ARG A 576 19.62 52.18 17.88
CA ARG A 576 18.51 52.82 17.13
C ARG A 576 17.27 51.93 17.08
N GLU A 577 17.44 50.62 16.99
CA GLU A 577 16.34 49.66 17.07
C GLU A 577 15.67 49.67 18.45
N LEU A 578 16.48 49.64 19.53
CA LEU A 578 15.97 49.71 20.89
C LEU A 578 15.24 51.03 21.19
N GLU A 579 15.75 52.16 20.68
CA GLU A 579 15.06 53.45 20.76
C GLU A 579 13.77 53.48 19.95
N ALA A 580 13.74 52.81 18.79
CA ALA A 580 12.52 52.68 17.99
C ALA A 580 11.47 51.88 18.75
N ARG A 581 11.84 50.78 19.41
CA ARG A 581 10.96 49.99 20.28
C ARG A 581 10.41 50.82 21.43
N ALA A 582 11.26 51.59 22.11
CA ALA A 582 10.84 52.46 23.22
C ALA A 582 9.79 53.48 22.77
N ARG A 583 9.97 54.13 21.60
CA ARG A 583 8.96 55.04 21.04
C ARG A 583 7.65 54.36 20.66
N GLN A 584 7.69 53.09 20.28
CA GLN A 584 6.50 52.31 19.89
C GLN A 584 5.72 51.78 21.09
N SER A 585 6.36 51.57 22.24
CA SER A 585 5.73 51.02 23.44
C SER A 585 4.60 51.89 24.00
N ASP A 586 4.62 53.20 23.73
CA ASP A 586 3.59 54.15 24.14
C ASP A 586 2.41 54.27 23.14
N SER A 587 2.43 53.50 22.04
CA SER A 587 1.43 53.58 20.98
C SER A 587 0.18 52.72 21.26
N ALA A 588 -0.99 53.25 20.90
CA ALA A 588 -2.26 52.52 20.93
C ALA A 588 -2.28 51.41 19.87
N GLY A 589 -1.80 50.22 20.23
CA GLY A 589 -1.64 49.07 19.33
C GLY A 589 -0.29 48.36 19.44
N ASP A 590 0.52 48.71 20.44
CA ASP A 590 1.75 47.99 20.78
C ASP A 590 1.45 46.54 21.19
N PRO A 591 2.08 45.53 20.57
CA PRO A 591 1.93 44.14 20.99
C PRO A 591 2.67 43.82 22.29
N GLY A 592 3.55 44.69 22.79
CA GLY A 592 4.44 44.42 23.92
C GLY A 592 3.75 43.89 25.17
N GLN A 593 2.75 44.62 25.68
CA GLN A 593 2.01 44.22 26.89
C GLN A 593 1.28 42.89 26.71
N VAL A 594 0.64 42.68 25.56
CA VAL A 594 -0.06 41.41 25.26
C VAL A 594 0.92 40.24 25.18
N LEU A 595 2.10 40.45 24.57
CA LEU A 595 3.15 39.43 24.51
C LEU A 595 3.74 39.13 25.89
N ALA A 596 3.93 40.16 26.73
CA ALA A 596 4.37 40.01 28.11
C ALA A 596 3.37 39.20 28.94
N ASP A 597 2.07 39.50 28.83
CA ASP A 597 1.00 38.76 29.52
C ASP A 597 1.01 37.27 29.14
N ARG A 598 1.24 36.96 27.86
CA ARG A 598 1.34 35.57 27.37
C ARG A 598 2.61 34.89 27.83
N LEU A 599 3.74 35.61 27.90
CA LEU A 599 4.99 35.09 28.48
C LEU A 599 4.88 34.87 29.99
N ALA A 600 4.09 35.67 30.71
CA ALA A 600 3.88 35.50 32.15
C ALA A 600 3.24 34.15 32.51
N VAL A 601 2.56 33.50 31.56
CA VAL A 601 2.07 32.12 31.70
C VAL A 601 3.22 31.11 31.76
N LEU A 602 4.31 31.37 31.02
CA LEU A 602 5.52 30.55 30.97
C LEU A 602 6.54 30.94 32.05
N ASP A 603 6.40 32.10 32.69
CA ASP A 603 7.22 32.59 33.82
C ASP A 603 6.60 32.25 35.20
N ARG A 604 5.66 31.30 35.25
CA ARG A 604 5.09 30.85 36.53
C ARG A 604 6.16 30.12 37.35
N PRO A 605 6.08 30.11 38.69
CA PRO A 605 7.03 29.39 39.55
C PRO A 605 7.21 27.91 39.19
N ALA A 606 6.18 27.26 38.64
CA ALA A 606 6.25 25.89 38.13
C ALA A 606 7.30 25.72 37.02
N PHE A 607 7.60 26.77 36.27
CA PHE A 607 8.54 26.80 35.15
C PHE A 607 9.84 27.57 35.44
N ALA A 608 10.08 27.99 36.68
CA ALA A 608 11.20 28.88 37.02
C ALA A 608 12.60 28.32 36.67
N GLY A 609 12.74 26.99 36.59
CA GLY A 609 13.97 26.31 36.18
C GLY A 609 14.03 25.95 34.68
N PHE A 610 13.03 26.32 33.89
CA PHE A 610 12.89 26.01 32.47
C PHE A 610 13.07 27.28 31.62
N PHE A 611 13.20 27.10 30.31
CA PHE A 611 13.38 28.14 29.30
C PHE A 611 14.55 29.11 29.60
N GLY A 612 15.68 28.57 30.07
CA GLY A 612 16.85 29.38 30.44
C GLY A 612 16.74 30.10 31.79
N GLY A 613 15.81 29.67 32.65
CA GLY A 613 15.65 30.13 34.02
C GLY A 613 16.91 29.99 34.88
N HIS A 614 17.05 30.88 35.87
CA HIS A 614 18.29 31.03 36.64
C HIS A 614 18.34 29.92 37.69
N GLY A 615 19.30 28.99 37.57
CA GLY A 615 19.46 27.89 38.53
C GLY A 615 18.83 26.55 38.11
N GLY A 616 18.37 26.40 36.86
CA GLY A 616 17.98 25.10 36.31
C GLY A 616 19.19 24.17 36.13
N SER A 617 19.11 22.94 36.66
CA SER A 617 20.09 21.88 36.41
C SER A 617 19.87 21.16 35.07
N ALA A 618 18.72 21.42 34.42
CA ALA A 618 18.30 20.78 33.19
C ALA A 618 19.09 21.30 31.99
N ARG A 619 19.44 20.41 31.06
CA ARG A 619 20.20 20.76 29.85
C ARG A 619 19.24 21.27 28.77
N PRO A 620 19.47 22.46 28.17
CA PRO A 620 18.60 22.96 27.11
C PRO A 620 18.70 22.06 25.88
N PHE A 621 17.54 21.61 25.40
CA PHE A 621 17.39 20.87 24.16
C PHE A 621 16.79 21.78 23.09
N SER A 622 17.48 21.86 21.94
CA SER A 622 17.02 22.59 20.76
C SER A 622 16.41 21.65 19.73
N LEU A 623 15.27 22.04 19.17
CA LEU A 623 14.64 21.32 18.06
C LEU A 623 15.50 21.26 16.80
N ARG A 624 16.48 22.16 16.64
CA ARG A 624 17.40 22.14 15.49
C ARG A 624 18.24 20.87 15.43
N ALA A 625 18.50 20.22 16.57
CA ALA A 625 19.21 18.94 16.63
C ALA A 625 18.51 17.83 15.80
N VAL A 626 17.19 17.88 15.67
CA VAL A 626 16.35 16.91 14.94
C VAL A 626 16.58 16.98 13.42
N ALA A 627 17.05 18.11 12.88
CA ALA A 627 17.40 18.20 11.46
C ALA A 627 18.73 17.51 11.12
N HIS A 628 19.63 17.40 12.10
CA HIS A 628 20.99 16.91 11.88
C HIS A 628 21.21 15.48 12.39
N HIS A 629 20.43 15.06 13.39
CA HIS A 629 20.61 13.78 14.06
C HIS A 629 19.30 12.98 14.09
N PRO A 630 19.34 11.65 13.83
CA PRO A 630 18.19 10.78 13.95
C PRO A 630 17.83 10.57 15.43
N LEU A 631 17.04 11.47 16.01
CA LEU A 631 16.75 11.49 17.46
C LEU A 631 15.32 11.03 17.77
N ARG A 632 15.15 10.46 18.97
CA ARG A 632 13.85 10.14 19.57
C ARG A 632 13.60 11.11 20.73
N VAL A 633 12.68 12.05 20.55
CA VAL A 633 12.41 13.10 21.53
C VAL A 633 10.98 12.97 22.04
N ARG A 634 10.80 13.02 23.36
CA ARG A 634 9.48 13.16 24.01
C ARG A 634 9.41 14.46 24.78
N ILE A 635 8.37 15.23 24.52
CA ILE A 635 8.07 16.48 25.24
C ILE A 635 6.74 16.31 25.94
N ASP A 636 6.80 16.19 27.26
CA ASP A 636 5.65 16.09 28.13
C ASP A 636 5.23 17.52 28.52
N LEU A 637 4.07 17.94 28.02
CA LEU A 637 3.45 19.22 28.33
C LEU A 637 2.85 19.20 29.74
N PRO A 638 2.88 20.33 30.46
CA PRO A 638 2.34 20.41 31.81
C PRO A 638 0.84 20.14 31.81
N ASP A 639 0.38 19.44 32.84
CA ASP A 639 -0.98 18.95 32.95
C ASP A 639 -1.90 19.99 33.64
N ARG A 640 -2.94 19.52 34.34
CA ARG A 640 -4.03 20.30 34.97
C ARG A 640 -3.60 21.68 35.52
N GLY A 641 -4.27 22.72 35.02
CA GLY A 641 -4.10 24.11 35.47
C GLY A 641 -3.19 24.97 34.58
N HIS A 642 -2.45 24.36 33.65
CA HIS A 642 -1.54 25.06 32.74
C HIS A 642 -1.89 24.88 31.25
N GLU A 643 -3.18 24.75 30.91
CA GLU A 643 -3.62 24.52 29.54
C GLU A 643 -3.15 25.60 28.55
N GLU A 644 -3.15 26.86 28.98
CA GLU A 644 -2.66 27.98 28.17
C GLU A 644 -1.17 27.86 27.89
N ALA A 645 -0.36 27.45 28.88
CA ALA A 645 1.07 27.18 28.68
C ALA A 645 1.28 26.07 27.65
N SER A 646 0.53 24.97 27.78
CA SER A 646 0.59 23.82 26.88
C SER A 646 0.23 24.21 25.44
N ARG A 647 -0.77 25.08 25.24
CA ARG A 647 -1.12 25.61 23.90
C ARG A 647 -0.01 26.50 23.33
N ILE A 648 0.53 27.42 24.13
CA ILE A 648 1.63 28.31 23.70
C ILE A 648 2.86 27.47 23.30
N VAL A 649 3.26 26.51 24.13
CA VAL A 649 4.40 25.62 23.85
C VAL A 649 4.14 24.77 22.62
N THR A 650 2.94 24.20 22.46
CA THR A 650 2.61 23.39 21.26
C THR A 650 2.72 24.20 19.98
N ARG A 651 2.27 25.46 20.00
CA ARG A 651 2.43 26.39 18.87
C ARG A 651 3.89 26.74 18.60
N LEU A 652 4.65 27.03 19.66
CA LEU A 652 6.07 27.29 19.55
C LEU A 652 6.80 26.10 18.90
N LEU A 653 6.51 24.87 19.34
CA LEU A 653 7.09 23.64 18.77
C LEU A 653 6.68 23.44 17.31
N LEU A 654 5.43 23.70 16.93
CA LEU A 654 4.97 23.66 15.53
C LEU A 654 5.70 24.69 14.66
N ALA A 655 5.88 25.91 15.18
CA ALA A 655 6.58 26.99 14.48
C ALA A 655 8.07 26.66 14.27
N GLN A 656 8.76 26.27 15.35
CA GLN A 656 10.16 25.87 15.35
C GLN A 656 10.38 24.66 14.43
N PHE A 657 9.59 23.58 14.57
CA PHE A 657 9.70 22.39 13.73
C PHE A 657 9.50 22.73 12.25
N GLY A 658 8.45 23.50 11.92
CA GLY A 658 8.17 23.89 10.55
C GLY A 658 9.29 24.69 9.90
N ALA A 659 9.98 25.53 10.66
CA ALA A 659 11.15 26.28 10.18
C ALA A 659 12.40 25.41 10.04
N VAL A 660 12.75 24.66 11.09
CA VAL A 660 13.92 23.76 11.12
C VAL A 660 13.84 22.71 10.01
N ALA A 661 12.69 22.06 9.86
CA ALA A 661 12.47 21.07 8.80
C ALA A 661 12.49 21.69 7.39
N SER A 662 12.17 22.99 7.26
CA SER A 662 12.24 23.72 6.00
C SER A 662 13.63 24.24 5.68
N ALA A 663 14.53 24.38 6.64
CA ALA A 663 15.89 24.84 6.43
C ALA A 663 16.88 23.69 6.17
N GLY A 664 16.66 22.54 6.83
CA GLY A 664 17.56 21.39 6.76
C GLY A 664 17.68 20.71 5.38
N GLU A 665 18.81 20.04 5.17
CA GLU A 665 18.99 19.08 4.08
C GLU A 665 18.30 17.75 4.45
N PRO A 666 17.51 17.15 3.54
CA PRO A 666 16.77 15.92 3.83
C PRO A 666 17.71 14.71 3.85
N THR A 667 18.38 14.48 4.98
CA THR A 667 19.24 13.30 5.19
C THR A 667 18.46 12.09 5.71
N HIS A 668 17.42 12.35 6.49
CA HIS A 668 16.53 11.37 7.10
C HIS A 668 15.10 11.93 7.14
N PHE A 669 14.12 11.11 7.52
CA PHE A 669 12.73 11.56 7.65
C PHE A 669 12.48 12.21 9.00
N THR A 670 11.93 13.41 9.04
CA THR A 670 11.70 14.14 10.30
C THR A 670 10.21 14.31 10.56
N CYS A 671 9.73 13.90 11.74
CA CYS A 671 8.30 13.93 12.04
C CYS A 671 7.97 14.50 13.42
N LEU A 672 7.03 15.45 13.45
CA LEU A 672 6.43 15.97 14.68
C LEU A 672 5.07 15.31 14.89
N VAL A 673 4.89 14.67 16.04
CA VAL A 673 3.64 14.02 16.42
C VAL A 673 3.05 14.75 17.62
N VAL A 674 1.89 15.36 17.43
CA VAL A 674 1.17 16.10 18.47
C VAL A 674 -0.08 15.32 18.85
N ASP A 675 -0.11 14.76 20.06
CA ASP A 675 -1.24 13.94 20.55
C ASP A 675 -2.50 14.79 20.84
N ASP A 676 -2.31 16.07 21.15
CA ASP A 676 -3.39 17.04 21.31
C ASP A 676 -2.99 18.41 20.75
N ALA A 677 -3.47 18.73 19.54
CA ALA A 677 -3.19 19.98 18.85
C ALA A 677 -4.29 21.05 19.05
N THR A 678 -5.16 20.86 20.05
CA THR A 678 -6.27 21.78 20.38
C THR A 678 -5.75 23.21 20.60
N GLY A 679 -6.26 24.18 19.84
CA GLY A 679 -5.86 25.59 19.96
C GLY A 679 -4.41 25.91 19.55
N ALA A 680 -3.72 24.96 18.91
CA ALA A 680 -2.34 25.13 18.46
C ALA A 680 -2.20 25.38 16.94
N VAL A 681 -3.28 25.21 16.16
CA VAL A 681 -3.22 25.39 14.71
C VAL A 681 -3.48 26.85 14.35
N THR A 682 -2.53 27.43 13.63
CA THR A 682 -2.52 28.83 13.19
C THR A 682 -2.40 28.93 11.66
N ALA A 683 -2.60 30.13 11.11
CA ALA A 683 -2.49 30.36 9.67
C ALA A 683 -1.07 30.09 9.12
N GLU A 684 -0.02 30.48 9.85
CA GLU A 684 1.37 30.20 9.46
C GLU A 684 1.72 28.72 9.63
N SER A 685 1.24 28.04 10.69
CA SER A 685 1.45 26.60 10.86
C SER A 685 0.91 25.82 9.65
N VAL A 686 -0.29 26.14 9.17
CA VAL A 686 -0.88 25.51 7.97
C VAL A 686 -0.01 25.76 6.73
N ARG A 687 0.47 26.99 6.53
CA ARG A 687 1.39 27.33 5.42
C ARG A 687 2.70 26.56 5.50
N ARG A 688 3.26 26.36 6.70
CA ARG A 688 4.49 25.58 6.91
C ARG A 688 4.26 24.10 6.65
N ILE A 689 3.16 23.53 7.11
CA ILE A 689 2.80 22.12 6.87
C ILE A 689 2.79 21.79 5.37
N GLN A 690 2.25 22.67 4.54
CA GLN A 690 2.23 22.51 3.07
C GLN A 690 3.64 22.36 2.46
N ARG A 691 4.66 23.00 3.06
CA ARG A 691 6.04 22.98 2.56
C ARG A 691 6.81 21.73 2.98
N LEU A 692 6.35 21.01 4.01
CA LEU A 692 7.05 19.83 4.54
C LEU A 692 7.12 18.67 3.55
N ARG A 693 6.11 18.56 2.66
CA ARG A 693 6.03 17.48 1.66
C ARG A 693 7.27 17.39 0.77
N SER A 694 7.87 18.52 0.41
CA SER A 694 9.09 18.55 -0.43
C SER A 694 10.39 18.38 0.36
N ARG A 695 10.31 18.39 1.70
CA ARG A 695 11.45 18.38 2.62
C ARG A 695 11.63 17.07 3.39
N ASN A 696 10.96 15.99 2.94
CA ASN A 696 10.99 14.69 3.61
C ASN A 696 10.64 14.80 5.11
N ALA A 697 9.66 15.66 5.41
CA ALA A 697 9.19 15.90 6.76
C ALA A 697 7.65 15.82 6.80
N GLY A 698 7.09 15.58 7.99
CA GLY A 698 5.65 15.46 8.15
C GLY A 698 5.18 15.75 9.57
N VAL A 699 3.91 16.13 9.72
CA VAL A 699 3.29 16.35 11.03
C VAL A 699 2.09 15.43 11.20
N VAL A 700 1.94 14.86 12.39
CA VAL A 700 0.74 14.14 12.81
C VAL A 700 0.02 14.98 13.84
N LEU A 701 -1.15 15.49 13.50
CA LEU A 701 -1.98 16.31 14.39
C LEU A 701 -3.20 15.51 14.84
N ALA A 702 -3.32 15.26 16.14
CA ALA A 702 -4.54 14.73 16.73
C ALA A 702 -5.37 15.87 17.35
N LEU A 703 -6.65 15.93 16.97
CA LEU A 703 -7.63 16.91 17.44
C LEU A 703 -8.82 16.19 18.10
N ARG A 704 -9.44 16.86 19.07
CA ARG A 704 -10.68 16.38 19.69
C ARG A 704 -11.88 16.65 18.78
N THR A 705 -11.95 17.87 18.24
CA THR A 705 -12.92 18.30 17.23
C THR A 705 -12.23 19.30 16.28
N ILE A 706 -12.76 19.45 15.05
CA ILE A 706 -12.32 20.52 14.16
C ILE A 706 -12.73 21.90 14.71
N GLY A 707 -13.74 21.96 15.59
CA GLY A 707 -14.18 23.19 16.25
C GLY A 707 -13.12 23.86 17.11
N ASP A 708 -12.05 23.14 17.50
CA ASP A 708 -10.92 23.68 18.25
C ASP A 708 -9.94 24.49 17.36
N VAL A 709 -10.18 24.51 16.05
CA VAL A 709 -9.44 25.29 15.06
C VAL A 709 -10.31 26.46 14.59
N PRO A 710 -9.75 27.68 14.39
CA PRO A 710 -10.50 28.79 13.82
C PRO A 710 -11.20 28.41 12.50
N GLU A 711 -12.46 28.85 12.34
CA GLU A 711 -13.30 28.44 11.19
C GLU A 711 -12.67 28.78 9.84
N ALA A 712 -11.99 29.92 9.74
CA ALA A 712 -11.27 30.34 8.53
C ALA A 712 -10.16 29.37 8.10
N LEU A 713 -9.65 28.54 9.02
CA LEU A 713 -8.57 27.59 8.78
C LEU A 713 -9.05 26.16 8.52
N HIS A 714 -10.34 25.86 8.65
CA HIS A 714 -10.87 24.50 8.43
C HIS A 714 -10.53 23.99 7.03
N GLY A 715 -10.92 24.72 5.99
CA GLY A 715 -10.62 24.35 4.59
C GLY A 715 -9.11 24.27 4.30
N PRO A 716 -8.32 25.33 4.62
CA PRO A 716 -6.88 25.32 4.45
C PRO A 716 -6.16 24.16 5.15
N LEU A 717 -6.60 23.76 6.35
CA LEU A 717 -6.00 22.65 7.10
C LEU A 717 -6.23 21.31 6.39
N TYR A 718 -7.46 21.01 5.95
CA TYR A 718 -7.75 19.80 5.19
C TYR A 718 -6.97 19.75 3.86
N ALA A 719 -6.78 20.90 3.21
CA ALA A 719 -6.00 21.00 1.97
C ALA A 719 -4.49 20.90 2.19
N ALA A 720 -3.99 21.30 3.36
CA ALA A 720 -2.56 21.24 3.70
C ALA A 720 -2.05 19.83 3.99
N VAL A 721 -2.97 18.94 4.42
CA VAL A 721 -2.66 17.59 4.87
C VAL A 721 -3.18 16.57 3.87
N GLY A 722 -2.34 15.61 3.47
CA GLY A 722 -2.69 14.59 2.47
C GLY A 722 -3.34 13.34 3.06
N CYS A 723 -3.19 13.09 4.36
CA CYS A 723 -3.81 11.96 5.05
C CYS A 723 -4.83 12.43 6.09
N HIS A 724 -5.99 11.79 6.12
CA HIS A 724 -7.11 12.16 7.01
C HIS A 724 -7.65 10.93 7.72
N MET A 725 -7.92 11.05 9.01
CA MET A 725 -8.43 9.97 9.84
C MET A 725 -9.56 10.48 10.73
N ALA A 726 -10.76 9.94 10.54
CA ALA A 726 -11.92 10.22 11.38
C ALA A 726 -12.18 9.03 12.31
N PHE A 727 -12.10 9.24 13.62
CA PHE A 727 -12.38 8.20 14.62
C PHE A 727 -13.88 8.07 14.90
N SER A 728 -14.28 6.93 15.46
CA SER A 728 -15.65 6.74 15.93
C SER A 728 -16.10 7.83 16.92
N GLY A 729 -17.32 8.33 16.77
CA GLY A 729 -17.93 9.31 17.67
C GLY A 729 -17.65 10.78 17.32
N VAL A 730 -17.14 11.07 16.12
CA VAL A 730 -17.10 12.44 15.58
C VAL A 730 -18.51 13.04 15.50
N THR A 731 -18.63 14.35 15.64
CA THR A 731 -19.92 15.03 15.48
C THR A 731 -20.34 15.07 14.01
N THR A 732 -21.63 15.29 13.73
CA THR A 732 -22.09 15.53 12.36
C THR A 732 -21.45 16.77 11.73
N TRP A 733 -21.10 17.76 12.54
CA TRP A 733 -20.36 18.95 12.09
C TRP A 733 -18.94 18.59 11.64
N ASP A 734 -18.19 17.86 12.46
CA ASP A 734 -16.86 17.35 12.09
C ASP A 734 -16.95 16.46 10.84
N GLY A 735 -17.93 15.57 10.81
CA GLY A 735 -18.19 14.65 9.70
C GLY A 735 -18.50 15.36 8.38
N GLY A 736 -19.19 16.50 8.41
CA GLY A 736 -19.43 17.33 7.22
C GLY A 736 -18.15 17.79 6.56
N ARG A 737 -17.16 18.25 7.34
CA ARG A 737 -15.86 18.69 6.81
C ARG A 737 -15.05 17.55 6.19
N PHE A 738 -15.14 16.35 6.75
CA PHE A 738 -14.54 15.15 6.14
C PHE A 738 -15.24 14.74 4.84
N ALA A 739 -16.58 14.80 4.81
CA ALA A 739 -17.37 14.50 3.61
C ALA A 739 -17.00 15.46 2.47
N ASP A 740 -16.88 16.76 2.75
CA ASP A 740 -16.42 17.78 1.80
C ASP A 740 -15.01 17.48 1.29
N ALA A 741 -14.07 17.13 2.19
CA ALA A 741 -12.67 16.88 1.84
C ALA A 741 -12.47 15.60 1.01
N TRP A 742 -13.25 14.55 1.27
CA TRP A 742 -13.18 13.29 0.52
C TRP A 742 -14.00 13.31 -0.78
N GLY A 743 -14.94 14.22 -0.89
CA GLY A 743 -15.77 14.43 -2.06
C GLY A 743 -16.70 13.27 -2.38
N THR A 744 -17.15 13.26 -3.63
CA THR A 744 -18.17 12.36 -4.15
C THR A 744 -17.58 11.23 -5.00
N GLN A 745 -18.36 10.17 -5.17
CA GLN A 745 -18.07 9.05 -6.06
C GLN A 745 -19.32 8.70 -6.85
N TRP A 746 -19.11 8.29 -8.11
CA TRP A 746 -20.17 7.76 -8.95
C TRP A 746 -20.49 6.33 -8.53
N VAL A 747 -21.66 6.12 -7.94
CA VAL A 747 -22.14 4.79 -7.55
C VAL A 747 -23.24 4.36 -8.52
N GLU A 748 -23.10 3.17 -9.09
CA GLU A 748 -24.15 2.53 -9.87
C GLU A 748 -25.27 2.06 -8.94
N THR A 749 -26.35 2.83 -8.87
CA THR A 749 -27.55 2.44 -8.14
C THR A 749 -28.42 1.60 -9.08
N ARG A 750 -28.66 0.36 -8.69
CA ARG A 750 -29.54 -0.55 -9.41
C ARG A 750 -30.97 -0.40 -8.88
N ASP A 751 -31.79 0.34 -9.60
CA ASP A 751 -33.22 0.41 -9.34
C ASP A 751 -33.91 -0.76 -10.05
N VAL A 752 -34.40 -1.73 -9.27
CA VAL A 752 -35.14 -2.88 -9.78
C VAL A 752 -36.63 -2.55 -9.78
N ALA A 753 -37.11 -2.04 -10.90
CA ALA A 753 -38.53 -1.84 -11.10
C ALA A 753 -39.17 -3.14 -11.60
N ARG A 754 -39.99 -3.79 -10.78
CA ARG A 754 -40.76 -4.98 -11.18
C ARG A 754 -42.02 -4.55 -11.91
N HIS A 755 -42.00 -4.54 -13.23
CA HIS A 755 -43.20 -4.34 -14.05
C HIS A 755 -43.78 -5.71 -14.44
N THR A 756 -45.04 -5.96 -14.08
CA THR A 756 -45.81 -7.10 -14.60
C THR A 756 -46.24 -6.78 -16.03
N VAL A 757 -45.57 -7.37 -17.02
CA VAL A 757 -45.94 -7.21 -18.43
C VAL A 757 -47.20 -8.05 -18.71
N PHE A 758 -48.34 -7.37 -18.88
CA PHE A 758 -49.47 -7.95 -19.63
C PHE A 758 -49.13 -7.86 -21.11
N ALA A 759 -48.68 -8.97 -21.70
CA ALA A 759 -48.36 -9.04 -23.13
C ALA A 759 -49.65 -9.27 -23.95
N ASP A 760 -50.00 -8.31 -24.80
CA ASP A 760 -51.22 -8.31 -25.61
C ASP A 760 -51.00 -8.82 -27.06
N GLN A 761 -50.09 -9.80 -27.24
CA GLN A 761 -49.84 -10.43 -28.55
C GLN A 761 -49.92 -11.97 -28.49
N PRO A 762 -50.63 -12.62 -29.45
CA PRO A 762 -50.99 -14.03 -29.36
C PRO A 762 -49.80 -15.00 -29.56
N MET A 763 -48.77 -14.63 -30.33
CA MET A 763 -47.66 -15.53 -30.65
C MET A 763 -46.65 -15.69 -29.50
N THR A 764 -46.42 -14.64 -28.71
CA THR A 764 -45.57 -14.69 -27.52
C THR A 764 -46.21 -15.46 -26.38
N ARG A 765 -47.55 -15.48 -26.28
CA ARG A 765 -48.29 -16.28 -25.30
C ARG A 765 -48.03 -17.79 -25.44
N ALA A 766 -47.92 -18.31 -26.66
CA ALA A 766 -47.67 -19.73 -26.91
C ALA A 766 -46.25 -20.15 -26.51
N ILE A 767 -45.25 -19.33 -26.82
CA ILE A 767 -43.85 -19.58 -26.46
C ILE A 767 -43.65 -19.47 -24.94
N HIS A 768 -44.33 -18.52 -24.28
CA HIS A 768 -44.30 -18.38 -22.83
C HIS A 768 -45.07 -19.50 -22.11
N ALA A 769 -46.18 -19.99 -22.67
CA ALA A 769 -46.93 -21.11 -22.10
C ALA A 769 -46.14 -22.42 -22.17
N LEU A 770 -45.47 -22.69 -23.30
CA LEU A 770 -44.65 -23.89 -23.48
C LEU A 770 -43.43 -23.89 -22.56
N ARG A 771 -42.79 -22.72 -22.36
CA ARG A 771 -41.64 -22.60 -21.45
C ARG A 771 -42.03 -22.63 -19.97
N LYS A 772 -43.18 -22.04 -19.60
CA LYS A 772 -43.71 -22.04 -18.22
C LYS A 772 -44.09 -23.45 -17.74
N LEU A 773 -44.57 -24.30 -18.66
CA LEU A 773 -44.85 -25.71 -18.39
C LEU A 773 -43.59 -26.55 -18.11
N VAL A 774 -42.43 -26.12 -18.61
CA VAL A 774 -41.16 -26.85 -18.44
C VAL A 774 -40.39 -26.41 -17.19
N THR A 775 -40.51 -25.14 -16.76
CA THR A 775 -39.64 -24.58 -15.70
C THR A 775 -40.35 -24.11 -14.42
N GLY A 776 -41.69 -24.17 -14.34
CA GLY A 776 -42.44 -24.02 -13.07
C GLY A 776 -42.37 -22.66 -12.35
N LYS A 777 -41.69 -21.64 -12.88
CA LYS A 777 -41.62 -20.28 -12.32
C LYS A 777 -42.18 -19.24 -13.29
N ALA A 778 -43.08 -18.38 -12.80
CA ALA A 778 -43.61 -17.25 -13.55
C ALA A 778 -42.52 -16.18 -13.76
N VAL A 779 -42.38 -15.71 -14.99
CA VAL A 779 -41.37 -14.72 -15.38
C VAL A 779 -41.86 -13.32 -14.97
N THR A 780 -41.31 -12.78 -13.88
CA THR A 780 -41.24 -11.32 -13.70
C THR A 780 -40.00 -10.85 -14.43
N THR A 781 -40.16 -10.10 -15.52
CA THR A 781 -39.04 -9.38 -16.14
C THR A 781 -38.64 -8.25 -15.19
N GLU A 782 -37.54 -8.44 -14.44
CA GLU A 782 -36.92 -7.38 -13.67
C GLU A 782 -36.36 -6.34 -14.65
N ALA A 783 -36.99 -5.17 -14.75
CA ALA A 783 -36.38 -4.04 -15.43
C ALA A 783 -35.33 -3.47 -14.47
N VAL A 784 -34.08 -3.80 -14.77
CA VAL A 784 -32.92 -3.33 -14.02
C VAL A 784 -32.46 -2.03 -14.67
N THR A 785 -32.90 -0.92 -14.11
CA THR A 785 -32.36 0.39 -14.47
C THR A 785 -31.13 0.65 -13.61
N VAL A 786 -29.96 0.59 -14.23
CA VAL A 786 -28.72 1.03 -13.60
C VAL A 786 -28.62 2.54 -13.81
N ARG A 787 -28.70 3.31 -12.72
CA ARG A 787 -28.50 4.75 -12.73
C ARG A 787 -27.20 5.06 -12.02
N GLN A 788 -26.29 5.77 -12.69
CA GLN A 788 -25.12 6.34 -12.04
C GLN A 788 -25.57 7.56 -11.25
N VAL A 789 -25.39 7.53 -9.93
CA VAL A 789 -25.69 8.64 -9.03
C VAL A 789 -24.40 9.02 -8.33
N GLU A 790 -24.09 10.31 -8.37
CA GLU A 790 -23.02 10.90 -7.59
C GLU A 790 -23.44 10.89 -6.11
N ARG A 791 -22.70 10.18 -5.26
CA ARG A 791 -22.92 10.13 -3.81
C ARG A 791 -21.63 10.43 -3.07
N GLU A 792 -21.72 11.11 -1.94
CA GLU A 792 -20.59 11.27 -1.01
C GLU A 792 -19.96 9.91 -0.70
N ARG A 793 -18.63 9.86 -0.62
CA ARG A 793 -17.92 8.61 -0.25
C ARG A 793 -18.31 8.15 1.15
N TRP A 794 -18.51 9.12 2.03
CA TRP A 794 -19.01 8.98 3.39
C TRP A 794 -19.84 10.22 3.71
N SER A 795 -21.08 10.03 4.17
CA SER A 795 -21.88 11.17 4.62
C SER A 795 -21.55 11.58 6.05
N ALA A 796 -21.83 12.84 6.38
CA ALA A 796 -21.65 13.36 7.74
C ALA A 796 -22.37 12.51 8.81
N SER A 797 -23.57 12.03 8.49
CA SER A 797 -24.36 11.17 9.40
C SER A 797 -23.77 9.77 9.53
N GLU A 798 -23.22 9.22 8.45
CA GLU A 798 -22.54 7.92 8.47
C GLU A 798 -21.24 7.98 9.29
N LEU A 799 -20.50 9.09 9.24
CA LEU A 799 -19.30 9.25 10.06
C LEU A 799 -19.62 9.41 11.54
N ALA A 800 -20.70 10.14 11.85
CA ALA A 800 -21.11 10.37 13.24
C ALA A 800 -21.73 9.13 13.91
N HIS A 801 -22.54 8.35 13.16
CA HIS A 801 -23.35 7.27 13.72
C HIS A 801 -23.04 5.88 13.15
N GLY A 802 -22.41 5.79 11.98
CA GLY A 802 -22.14 4.53 11.28
C GLY A 802 -20.77 3.91 11.58
N VAL A 803 -19.82 4.66 12.15
CA VAL A 803 -18.48 4.17 12.50
C VAL A 803 -18.52 3.47 13.87
N PRO A 804 -18.29 2.15 13.94
CA PRO A 804 -18.33 1.43 15.22
C PRO A 804 -17.19 1.84 16.15
N ALA A 805 -17.38 1.67 17.46
CA ALA A 805 -16.31 1.91 18.44
C ALA A 805 -15.06 1.08 18.13
N GLY A 806 -13.88 1.70 18.30
CA GLY A 806 -12.60 1.08 17.96
C GLY A 806 -12.32 0.97 16.46
N HIS A 807 -13.12 1.62 15.62
CA HIS A 807 -12.84 1.80 14.20
C HIS A 807 -12.57 3.26 13.87
N ALA A 808 -11.94 3.47 12.73
CA ALA A 808 -11.76 4.79 12.13
C ALA A 808 -11.88 4.70 10.61
N VAL A 809 -12.28 5.79 9.97
CA VAL A 809 -12.21 5.94 8.52
C VAL A 809 -10.87 6.62 8.21
N LEU A 810 -10.06 5.97 7.38
CA LEU A 810 -8.71 6.39 7.03
C LEU A 810 -8.60 6.60 5.52
N SER A 811 -8.07 7.77 5.14
CA SER A 811 -7.73 8.15 3.78
C SER A 811 -6.25 8.52 3.74
N LEU A 812 -5.50 8.00 2.77
CA LEU A 812 -4.05 8.17 2.71
C LEU A 812 -3.62 8.69 1.35
N THR A 813 -2.68 9.62 1.36
CA THR A 813 -2.00 10.07 0.14
C THR A 813 -0.50 9.98 0.35
N SER A 814 0.19 9.26 -0.53
CA SER A 814 1.64 9.17 -0.50
C SER A 814 2.29 10.43 -1.08
N VAL A 815 3.55 10.68 -0.73
CA VAL A 815 4.34 11.78 -1.33
C VAL A 815 4.40 11.66 -2.87
N ARG A 816 4.35 10.43 -3.42
CA ARG A 816 4.32 10.13 -4.86
C ARG A 816 2.99 10.43 -5.55
N GLY A 817 1.94 10.76 -4.79
CA GLY A 817 0.60 11.02 -5.33
C GLY A 817 -0.28 9.78 -5.49
N GLU A 818 0.19 8.60 -5.09
CA GLU A 818 -0.68 7.43 -4.94
C GLU A 818 -1.64 7.65 -3.77
N HIS A 819 -2.90 7.25 -3.93
CA HIS A 819 -3.97 7.55 -2.99
C HIS A 819 -4.76 6.29 -2.61
N ALA A 820 -5.02 6.13 -1.32
CA ALA A 820 -5.96 5.14 -0.77
C ALA A 820 -7.26 5.86 -0.42
N PRO A 821 -8.42 5.42 -0.96
CA PRO A 821 -9.70 6.06 -0.70
C PRO A 821 -10.06 6.00 0.79
N PRO A 822 -11.05 6.81 1.26
CA PRO A 822 -11.52 6.76 2.64
C PRO A 822 -12.20 5.43 2.93
N LEU A 823 -11.52 4.58 3.68
CA LEU A 823 -11.95 3.21 4.00
C LEU A 823 -12.01 2.99 5.50
N LEU A 824 -12.89 2.07 5.93
CA LEU A 824 -13.06 1.72 7.33
C LEU A 824 -11.93 0.77 7.79
N VAL A 825 -11.29 1.10 8.91
CA VAL A 825 -10.24 0.32 9.57
C VAL A 825 -10.76 -0.16 10.92
N ASP A 826 -10.64 -1.46 11.22
CA ASP A 826 -10.74 -1.99 12.58
C ASP A 826 -9.37 -1.85 13.27
N LEU A 827 -9.31 -1.01 14.31
CA LEU A 827 -8.08 -0.72 15.06
C LEU A 827 -7.81 -1.73 16.18
N ARG A 828 -8.72 -2.69 16.41
CA ARG A 828 -8.59 -3.71 17.46
C ARG A 828 -7.81 -4.94 16.99
N GLY A 829 -7.66 -5.12 15.68
CA GLY A 829 -6.81 -6.15 15.07
C GLY A 829 -7.58 -7.31 14.46
#